data_AF-A0AB74V767-F1
#
_entry.id   AF-A0AB74V767-F1
#
_cell.length_a   1.000
_cell.length_b   1.000
_cell.length_c   1.000
_cell.angle_alpha   90.00
_cell.angle_beta   90.00
_cell.angle_gamma   90.00
#
_symmetry.space_group_name_H-M   'P 1'
#
loop_
_entity.id
_entity.type
_entity.pdbx_description
1 polymer ?
#
loop_
_entity_poly.entity_id
_entity_poly.type
_entity_poly.pdbx_seq_one_letter_code
_entity_poly.pdbx_strand_id
1 'polypeptide(L)'
;MTVSTTKASDVFPGNNVATGFSCAWRIFNDTDVLVSLVDQSTGVDTPLVLDTDYTIGGAGNQDGFTVATSLPVATGTSLYVRRVLPYTQPTDFTNQGSFFPTMHEDAMDRLEMQIQQLADENDRAIRLPAGLADIDGQVPVMIPLAPLVINAAGTGVEAGSTALTGDMLLRVNLAATGAGKGAALVGFLQAGTGAVARVSQDKVRERVSLQDFGGTDDGLTTNNAAFTSAKTLLVGGTVKLPFKDQGKYVFTTASTDLSGVVLDPDAGVAIHASSAAVSFGMTSSIRTTKNIKLHNTDLNYDYQLSSEMGKPFDHKSIWLNDADAVNPVMIGLNLAGLNNESISWPSSDSWASATPGISTTEPYPFVNWNSLTASTWYASTLPVRGGDDISAAFDTGGSYNRLAVIRTTAGYYGLYAGGSGAAPQYITKLTGQASTTVTVGSGTQFTTQPQYYPENCVWTIRILDRRHFEVLLNGVSALFVNTAGDIYRAGFGVMPVASGATTMSVIGWTKSQCAPNAGKQPVSITLYGDSLTADAHGGWPYAMREALDGSNGCRVMRVVNNAVSGYNSTQALSLMQSVGVAGFSFCVIGIGTNDIQQGFGPTTTISNIDAMVAICNTAGCIPIIWIPPLWYTQTEAGAGNGQASGNSAGGMAIRSVLLRYCAVHSVACVDLTMVTGPIDVRFLTQTLGVNGADSMVRDNIHPTAYSYRLIGTAIARRILGSLVSAADRSTVFQQLNPVMLNAWTDATAGSRISYAVTPDGKVTLSGVATPGTATDGTAIFTLPEHLRPTATLRFTVMMNQPSTPQYTSCLVQIGTTGDLLVYGATSASYISLDGVSYYSGG
;
A
#
# COMPACT_ATOMS: atom_id res chain seq x y z
N MET A 1 -86.17 -62.27 29.67
CA MET A 1 -84.71 -62.13 29.80
C MET A 1 -84.31 -61.28 28.64
N THR A 2 -83.60 -60.17 28.89
CA THR A 2 -83.32 -59.17 27.86
C THR A 2 -81.84 -58.82 27.88
N VAL A 3 -81.29 -58.41 26.74
CA VAL A 3 -79.98 -57.75 26.69
C VAL A 3 -80.04 -56.45 27.51
N SER A 4 -79.27 -56.37 28.59
CA SER A 4 -79.21 -55.20 29.49
C SER A 4 -77.89 -54.43 29.43
N THR A 5 -76.89 -54.99 28.75
CA THR A 5 -75.58 -54.37 28.54
C THR A 5 -75.54 -53.65 27.19
N THR A 6 -74.79 -52.54 27.12
CA THR A 6 -74.52 -51.82 25.86
C THR A 6 -73.23 -52.29 25.17
N LYS A 7 -72.49 -53.23 25.79
CA LYS A 7 -71.22 -53.72 25.26
C LYS A 7 -71.42 -54.72 24.11
N ALA A 8 -70.65 -54.53 23.04
CA ALA A 8 -70.49 -55.47 21.93
C ALA A 8 -69.02 -55.93 21.73
N SER A 9 -68.09 -55.37 22.50
CA SER A 9 -66.67 -55.69 22.42
C SER A 9 -65.96 -55.46 23.77
N ASP A 10 -64.81 -56.10 23.96
CA ASP A 10 -63.88 -55.86 25.08
C ASP A 10 -62.42 -55.92 24.58
N VAL A 11 -61.53 -55.19 25.26
CA VAL A 11 -60.08 -55.16 24.97
C VAL A 11 -59.32 -55.55 26.24
N PHE A 12 -58.40 -56.51 26.12
CA PHE A 12 -57.57 -56.97 27.23
C PHE A 12 -56.08 -56.76 26.91
N PRO A 13 -55.34 -55.97 27.70
CA PRO A 13 -53.91 -55.78 27.46
C PRO A 13 -53.10 -57.04 27.79
N GLY A 14 -52.13 -57.37 26.93
CA GLY A 14 -51.24 -58.51 27.12
C GLY A 14 -50.20 -58.32 28.23
N ASN A 15 -49.95 -59.38 28.98
CA ASN A 15 -49.00 -59.41 30.11
C ASN A 15 -48.05 -60.61 30.07
N ASN A 16 -47.98 -61.34 28.95
CA ASN A 16 -47.23 -62.59 28.76
C ASN A 16 -47.68 -63.75 29.68
N VAL A 17 -48.78 -63.63 30.43
CA VAL A 17 -49.21 -64.63 31.42
C VAL A 17 -50.67 -65.07 31.24
N ALA A 18 -51.58 -64.13 30.99
CA ALA A 18 -53.01 -64.41 30.92
C ALA A 18 -53.39 -65.15 29.64
N THR A 19 -54.14 -66.24 29.80
CA THR A 19 -54.76 -67.01 28.71
C THR A 19 -56.28 -67.06 28.79
N GLY A 20 -56.90 -66.63 29.91
CA GLY A 20 -58.34 -66.62 30.11
C GLY A 20 -58.91 -65.22 30.31
N PHE A 21 -59.99 -64.89 29.60
CA PHE A 21 -60.58 -63.55 29.54
C PHE A 21 -62.11 -63.63 29.62
N SER A 22 -62.72 -62.97 30.62
CA SER A 22 -64.17 -62.98 30.82
C SER A 22 -64.84 -61.79 30.15
N CYS A 23 -65.85 -62.07 29.33
CA CYS A 23 -66.67 -61.09 28.62
C CYS A 23 -68.08 -61.09 29.21
N ALA A 24 -68.52 -59.96 29.77
CA ALA A 24 -69.79 -59.81 30.48
C ALA A 24 -70.95 -59.38 29.54
N TRP A 25 -71.02 -59.98 28.35
CA TRP A 25 -72.07 -59.76 27.37
C TRP A 25 -72.43 -61.07 26.66
N ARG A 26 -73.72 -61.26 26.37
CA ARG A 26 -74.27 -62.53 25.84
C ARG A 26 -73.90 -62.77 24.38
N ILE A 27 -73.75 -64.05 24.04
CA ILE A 27 -73.61 -64.62 22.69
C ILE A 27 -74.49 -65.87 22.58
N PHE A 28 -74.93 -66.24 21.38
CA PHE A 28 -75.75 -67.45 21.19
C PHE A 28 -74.90 -68.68 20.85
N ASN A 29 -73.89 -68.51 20.01
CA ASN A 29 -72.98 -69.57 19.57
C ASN A 29 -71.53 -69.10 19.69
N ASP A 30 -70.59 -70.03 19.76
CA ASP A 30 -69.15 -69.71 19.79
C ASP A 30 -68.69 -68.93 18.55
N THR A 31 -69.36 -69.14 17.41
CA THR A 31 -69.11 -68.43 16.14
C THR A 31 -69.59 -66.98 16.13
N ASP A 32 -70.36 -66.55 17.12
CA ASP A 32 -70.88 -65.18 17.21
C ASP A 32 -69.84 -64.18 17.74
N VAL A 33 -68.58 -64.61 17.89
CA VAL A 33 -67.45 -63.82 18.40
C VAL A 33 -66.24 -63.97 17.48
N LEU A 34 -65.59 -62.84 17.18
CA LEU A 34 -64.26 -62.80 16.60
C LEU A 34 -63.26 -62.30 17.66
N VAL A 35 -62.16 -63.01 17.78
CA VAL A 35 -61.04 -62.63 18.65
C VAL A 35 -59.83 -62.31 17.77
N SER A 36 -59.12 -61.24 18.09
CA SER A 36 -57.93 -60.81 17.38
C SER A 36 -56.83 -60.34 18.33
N LEU A 37 -55.59 -60.33 17.86
CA LEU A 37 -54.46 -59.65 18.50
C LEU A 37 -54.20 -58.31 17.81
N VAL A 38 -54.19 -57.23 18.61
CA VAL A 38 -53.91 -55.87 18.15
C VAL A 38 -52.52 -55.46 18.65
N ASP A 39 -51.60 -55.15 17.73
CA ASP A 39 -50.30 -54.58 18.09
C ASP A 39 -50.47 -53.12 18.54
N GLN A 40 -50.02 -52.78 19.76
CA GLN A 40 -50.27 -51.46 20.34
C GLN A 40 -49.43 -50.34 19.72
N SER A 41 -48.36 -50.67 18.98
CA SER A 41 -47.46 -49.70 18.36
C SER A 41 -47.83 -49.38 16.91
N THR A 42 -48.35 -50.37 16.18
CA THR A 42 -48.70 -50.28 14.77
C THR A 42 -50.21 -50.25 14.52
N GLY A 43 -51.02 -50.69 15.49
CA GLY A 43 -52.48 -50.80 15.36
C GLY A 43 -52.94 -51.95 14.47
N VAL A 44 -52.05 -52.85 14.04
CA VAL A 44 -52.39 -53.98 13.17
C VAL A 44 -53.26 -55.00 13.92
N ASP A 45 -54.42 -55.31 13.35
CA ASP A 45 -55.40 -56.27 13.88
C ASP A 45 -55.23 -57.64 13.19
N THR A 46 -54.86 -58.67 13.95
CA THR A 46 -54.61 -60.04 13.45
C THR A 46 -55.67 -61.00 13.98
N PRO A 47 -56.61 -61.49 13.14
CA PRO A 47 -57.67 -62.38 13.60
C PRO A 47 -57.10 -63.74 14.02
N LEU A 48 -57.63 -64.28 15.12
CA LEU A 48 -57.35 -65.61 15.63
C LEU A 48 -58.42 -66.60 15.11
N VAL A 49 -58.06 -67.88 15.04
CA VAL A 49 -58.95 -68.95 14.56
C VAL A 49 -59.61 -69.69 15.74
N LEU A 50 -60.94 -69.73 15.76
CA LEU A 50 -61.73 -70.49 16.75
C LEU A 50 -61.35 -71.99 16.71
N ASP A 51 -61.29 -72.63 17.87
CA ASP A 51 -60.88 -74.03 18.11
C ASP A 51 -59.41 -74.36 17.80
N THR A 52 -58.63 -73.40 17.30
CA THR A 52 -57.19 -73.54 17.07
C THR A 52 -56.38 -72.60 17.97
N ASP A 53 -56.67 -71.30 17.89
CA ASP A 53 -55.96 -70.25 18.61
C ASP A 53 -56.69 -69.81 19.89
N TYR A 54 -58.00 -69.99 19.94
CA TYR A 54 -58.81 -69.75 21.13
C TYR A 54 -60.05 -70.65 21.17
N THR A 55 -60.59 -70.87 22.37
CA THR A 55 -61.87 -71.54 22.60
C THR A 55 -62.82 -70.62 23.36
N ILE A 56 -64.12 -70.81 23.16
CA ILE A 56 -65.17 -70.09 23.87
C ILE A 56 -65.84 -71.01 24.89
N GLY A 57 -66.07 -70.51 26.10
CA GLY A 57 -66.82 -71.19 27.15
C GLY A 57 -68.00 -70.35 27.60
N GLY A 58 -69.20 -70.93 27.62
CA GLY A 58 -70.41 -70.26 28.12
C GLY A 58 -71.28 -69.60 27.03
N ALA A 59 -71.17 -70.00 25.76
CA ALA A 59 -72.14 -69.57 24.75
C ALA A 59 -73.57 -69.98 25.14
N GLY A 60 -74.53 -69.10 24.86
CA GLY A 60 -75.91 -69.23 25.30
C GLY A 60 -76.18 -68.76 26.74
N ASN A 61 -75.14 -68.55 27.57
CA ASN A 61 -75.30 -68.02 28.93
C ASN A 61 -75.61 -66.51 28.92
N GLN A 62 -76.57 -66.10 29.75
CA GLN A 62 -77.04 -64.72 29.83
C GLN A 62 -75.97 -63.79 30.44
N ASP A 63 -75.19 -64.29 31.40
CA ASP A 63 -74.21 -63.50 32.15
C ASP A 63 -72.88 -63.28 31.39
N GLY A 64 -72.78 -63.83 30.18
CA GLY A 64 -71.62 -63.69 29.30
C GLY A 64 -70.85 -65.00 29.12
N PHE A 65 -69.64 -64.89 28.59
CA PHE A 65 -68.80 -66.01 28.17
C PHE A 65 -67.34 -65.74 28.52
N THR A 66 -66.50 -66.76 28.33
CA THR A 66 -65.05 -66.68 28.53
C THR A 66 -64.34 -67.04 27.23
N VAL A 67 -63.26 -66.33 26.94
CA VAL A 67 -62.29 -66.63 25.88
C VAL A 67 -61.07 -67.25 26.53
N ALA A 68 -60.64 -68.42 26.05
CA ALA A 68 -59.37 -69.03 26.44
C ALA A 68 -58.45 -69.12 25.22
N THR A 69 -57.34 -68.38 25.21
CA THR A 69 -56.33 -68.41 24.14
C THR A 69 -55.35 -69.56 24.34
N SER A 70 -54.86 -70.14 23.24
CA SER A 70 -53.88 -71.25 23.27
C SER A 70 -52.49 -70.81 23.75
N LEU A 71 -52.16 -69.53 23.59
CA LEU A 71 -50.93 -68.90 24.05
C LEU A 71 -51.22 -67.65 24.91
N PRO A 72 -50.36 -67.31 25.89
CA PRO A 72 -50.49 -66.07 26.64
C PRO A 72 -50.40 -64.84 25.73
N VAL A 73 -51.27 -63.85 25.97
CA VAL A 73 -51.27 -62.60 25.20
C VAL A 73 -50.04 -61.78 25.56
N ALA A 74 -49.17 -61.54 24.57
CA ALA A 74 -47.85 -60.95 24.78
C ALA A 74 -47.92 -59.46 25.16
N THR A 75 -46.99 -58.98 26.00
CA THR A 75 -46.87 -57.54 26.27
C THR A 75 -46.55 -56.77 24.99
N GLY A 76 -47.24 -55.65 24.77
CA GLY A 76 -47.19 -54.89 23.51
C GLY A 76 -48.30 -55.26 22.54
N THR A 77 -49.06 -56.31 22.82
CA THR A 77 -50.30 -56.67 22.10
C THR A 77 -51.50 -56.62 23.03
N SER A 78 -52.69 -56.40 22.49
CA SER A 78 -53.97 -56.51 23.21
C SER A 78 -54.85 -57.56 22.53
N LEU A 79 -55.55 -58.36 23.33
CA LEU A 79 -56.62 -59.21 22.84
C LEU A 79 -57.87 -58.35 22.64
N TYR A 80 -58.36 -58.31 21.41
CA TYR A 80 -59.61 -57.66 21.07
C TYR A 80 -60.67 -58.71 20.81
N VAL A 81 -61.77 -58.63 21.56
CA VAL A 81 -62.90 -59.57 21.46
C VAL A 81 -64.11 -58.77 21.02
N ARG A 82 -64.73 -59.15 19.91
CA ARG A 82 -65.93 -58.47 19.41
C ARG A 82 -67.00 -59.43 18.96
N ARG A 83 -68.25 -58.99 19.10
CA ARG A 83 -69.42 -59.67 18.55
C ARG A 83 -69.42 -59.61 17.03
N VAL A 84 -69.74 -60.73 16.39
CA VAL A 84 -69.92 -60.86 14.93
C VAL A 84 -71.16 -61.71 14.66
N LEU A 85 -72.34 -61.14 14.91
CA LEU A 85 -73.61 -61.78 14.59
C LEU A 85 -73.93 -61.61 13.10
N PRO A 86 -74.37 -62.67 12.39
CA PRO A 86 -74.92 -62.55 11.04
C PRO A 86 -76.14 -61.62 11.03
N TYR A 87 -76.22 -60.71 10.06
CA TYR A 87 -77.34 -59.77 9.84
C TYR A 87 -78.55 -60.43 9.15
N THR A 88 -78.96 -61.58 9.67
CA THR A 88 -80.14 -62.35 9.21
C THR A 88 -81.08 -62.60 10.38
N GLN A 89 -82.38 -62.75 10.09
CA GLN A 89 -83.38 -63.18 11.07
C GLN A 89 -83.67 -64.69 10.88
N PRO A 90 -83.11 -65.58 11.71
CA PRO A 90 -83.30 -67.02 11.55
C PRO A 90 -84.65 -67.52 12.11
N THR A 91 -85.30 -66.76 13.00
CA THR A 91 -86.56 -67.15 13.65
C THR A 91 -87.75 -66.79 12.76
N ASP A 92 -88.51 -67.79 12.35
CA ASP A 92 -89.79 -67.66 11.62
C ASP A 92 -90.97 -67.89 12.57
N PHE A 93 -91.96 -66.99 12.54
CA PHE A 93 -93.14 -67.06 13.39
C PHE A 93 -94.34 -67.63 12.62
N THR A 94 -94.83 -68.80 13.05
CA THR A 94 -96.01 -69.44 12.43
C THR A 94 -97.32 -68.98 13.07
N ASN A 95 -98.36 -68.74 12.26
CA ASN A 95 -99.70 -68.41 12.77
C ASN A 95 -100.33 -69.59 13.55
N GLN A 96 -101.01 -69.29 14.66
CA GLN A 96 -101.78 -70.24 15.51
C GLN A 96 -100.95 -71.28 16.28
N GLY A 97 -99.64 -71.06 16.48
CA GLY A 97 -98.79 -71.89 17.35
C GLY A 97 -98.82 -71.49 18.83
N SER A 98 -98.25 -72.33 19.71
CA SER A 98 -98.06 -72.02 21.14
C SER A 98 -97.10 -70.84 21.33
N PHE A 99 -97.41 -69.93 22.26
CA PHE A 99 -96.53 -68.81 22.58
C PHE A 99 -95.37 -69.26 23.47
N PHE A 100 -94.16 -69.26 22.90
CA PHE A 100 -92.91 -69.49 23.64
C PHE A 100 -92.20 -68.15 23.88
N PRO A 101 -92.26 -67.58 25.11
CA PRO A 101 -91.64 -66.29 25.40
C PRO A 101 -90.15 -66.25 25.06
N THR A 102 -89.42 -67.33 25.34
CA THR A 102 -87.97 -67.43 25.08
C THR A 102 -87.61 -67.29 23.60
N MET A 103 -88.40 -67.87 22.69
CA MET A 103 -88.19 -67.74 21.25
C MET A 103 -88.35 -66.29 20.77
N HIS A 104 -89.30 -65.56 21.34
CA HIS A 104 -89.55 -64.17 20.99
C HIS A 104 -88.47 -63.24 21.58
N GLU A 105 -88.10 -63.46 22.84
CA GLU A 105 -87.03 -62.72 23.50
C GLU A 105 -85.67 -62.95 22.81
N ASP A 106 -85.30 -64.20 22.49
CA ASP A 106 -84.03 -64.48 21.79
C ASP A 106 -84.00 -63.85 20.39
N ALA A 107 -85.14 -63.80 19.69
CA ALA A 107 -85.24 -63.11 18.40
C ALA A 107 -85.04 -61.59 18.53
N MET A 108 -85.62 -60.96 19.56
CA MET A 108 -85.46 -59.52 19.83
C MET A 108 -84.07 -59.18 20.36
N ASP A 109 -83.53 -59.98 21.29
CA ASP A 109 -82.17 -59.86 21.81
C ASP A 109 -81.15 -59.93 20.67
N ARG A 110 -81.35 -60.81 19.69
CA ARG A 110 -80.48 -60.92 18.51
C ARG A 110 -80.47 -59.64 17.67
N LEU A 111 -81.62 -59.01 17.48
CA LEU A 111 -81.72 -57.73 16.76
C LEU A 111 -81.04 -56.61 17.54
N GLU A 112 -81.27 -56.52 18.85
CA GLU A 112 -80.60 -55.53 19.71
C GLU A 112 -79.07 -55.70 19.68
N MET A 113 -78.59 -56.95 19.70
CA MET A 113 -77.17 -57.27 19.58
C MET A 113 -76.57 -56.85 18.23
N GLN A 114 -77.29 -57.01 17.12
CA GLN A 114 -76.88 -56.53 15.80
C GLN A 114 -76.80 -55.00 15.75
N ILE A 115 -77.73 -54.30 16.42
CA ILE A 115 -77.71 -52.83 16.55
C ILE A 115 -76.50 -52.37 17.36
N GLN A 116 -76.20 -53.02 18.48
CA GLN A 116 -75.00 -52.71 19.29
C GLN A 116 -73.71 -52.95 18.51
N GLN A 117 -73.64 -54.01 17.70
CA GLN A 117 -72.51 -54.27 16.82
C GLN A 117 -72.34 -53.16 15.78
N LEU A 118 -73.43 -52.73 15.14
CA LEU A 118 -73.39 -51.59 14.20
C LEU A 118 -72.99 -50.28 14.89
N ALA A 119 -73.43 -50.06 16.13
CA ALA A 119 -73.04 -48.88 16.91
C ALA A 119 -71.52 -48.85 17.18
N ASP A 120 -70.95 -49.98 17.61
CA ASP A 120 -69.50 -50.14 17.86
C ASP A 120 -68.66 -49.99 16.57
N GLU A 121 -69.16 -50.49 15.43
CA GLU A 121 -68.54 -50.27 14.12
C GLU A 121 -68.62 -48.79 13.71
N ASN A 122 -69.77 -48.13 13.90
CA ASN A 122 -69.97 -46.73 13.55
C ASN A 122 -69.19 -45.76 14.46
N ASP A 123 -68.92 -46.11 15.72
CA ASP A 123 -68.06 -45.31 16.63
C ASP A 123 -66.60 -45.25 16.17
N ARG A 124 -66.17 -46.19 15.33
CA ARG A 124 -64.81 -46.27 14.77
C ARG A 124 -64.73 -45.74 13.33
N ALA A 125 -65.83 -45.23 12.78
CA ALA A 125 -65.88 -44.63 11.45
C ALA A 125 -65.50 -43.14 11.46
N ILE A 126 -65.15 -42.57 10.30
CA ILE A 126 -65.01 -41.13 10.11
C ILE A 126 -66.41 -40.49 10.19
N ARG A 127 -66.61 -39.57 11.14
CA ARG A 127 -67.89 -38.87 11.34
C ARG A 127 -67.77 -37.40 10.94
N LEU A 128 -68.72 -36.94 10.12
CA LEU A 128 -68.87 -35.51 9.82
C LEU A 128 -69.64 -34.81 10.94
N PRO A 129 -69.40 -33.50 11.17
CA PRO A 129 -70.11 -32.74 12.20
C PRO A 129 -71.64 -32.75 12.02
N ALA A 130 -72.38 -32.83 13.13
CA ALA A 130 -73.83 -32.74 13.11
C ALA A 130 -74.31 -31.32 12.72
N GLY A 131 -75.43 -31.22 11.99
CA GLY A 131 -76.07 -29.95 11.62
C GLY A 131 -75.67 -29.38 10.25
N LEU A 132 -74.87 -30.10 9.47
CA LEU A 132 -74.56 -29.77 8.07
C LEU A 132 -75.71 -30.22 7.16
N ALA A 133 -76.12 -29.36 6.22
CA ALA A 133 -77.01 -29.73 5.11
C ALA A 133 -76.19 -30.27 3.93
N ASP A 134 -76.78 -31.12 3.08
CA ASP A 134 -76.16 -31.67 1.86
C ASP A 134 -74.80 -32.35 2.10
N ILE A 135 -74.78 -33.25 3.09
CA ILE A 135 -73.58 -34.00 3.51
C ILE A 135 -73.16 -35.01 2.42
N ASP A 136 -71.89 -34.98 2.05
CA ASP A 136 -71.23 -36.03 1.27
C ASP A 136 -70.07 -36.64 2.07
N GLY A 137 -70.39 -37.71 2.81
CA GLY A 137 -69.45 -38.45 3.65
C GLY A 137 -68.67 -39.54 2.92
N GLN A 138 -68.83 -39.66 1.59
CA GLN A 138 -68.15 -40.70 0.85
C GLN A 138 -66.64 -40.38 0.76
N VAL A 139 -65.81 -41.25 1.35
CA VAL A 139 -64.36 -41.15 1.14
C VAL A 139 -64.10 -41.35 -0.35
N PRO A 140 -63.45 -40.40 -1.03
CA PRO A 140 -63.17 -40.50 -2.46
C PRO A 140 -62.19 -41.65 -2.74
N VAL A 141 -62.07 -42.05 -4.00
CA VAL A 141 -61.05 -43.03 -4.43
C VAL A 141 -59.67 -42.55 -3.94
N MET A 142 -59.02 -43.35 -3.10
CA MET A 142 -57.72 -43.02 -2.53
C MET A 142 -56.67 -42.96 -3.63
N ILE A 143 -56.08 -41.77 -3.83
CA ILE A 143 -54.99 -41.55 -4.78
C ILE A 143 -53.67 -41.64 -4.00
N PRO A 144 -52.68 -42.43 -4.43
CA PRO A 144 -51.38 -42.50 -3.75
C PRO A 144 -50.79 -41.10 -3.54
N LEU A 145 -50.38 -40.82 -2.30
CA LEU A 145 -49.77 -39.55 -1.85
C LEU A 145 -50.69 -38.32 -1.88
N ALA A 146 -51.96 -38.44 -2.23
CA ALA A 146 -52.92 -37.34 -2.08
C ALA A 146 -53.35 -37.22 -0.60
N PRO A 147 -53.33 -36.02 0.01
CA PRO A 147 -53.90 -35.84 1.35
C PRO A 147 -55.43 -35.93 1.29
N LEU A 148 -56.08 -36.42 2.35
CA LEU A 148 -57.51 -36.26 2.53
C LEU A 148 -57.76 -34.82 3.05
N VAL A 149 -58.54 -34.02 2.33
CA VAL A 149 -58.83 -32.63 2.69
C VAL A 149 -60.33 -32.40 2.81
N ILE A 150 -60.73 -31.33 3.50
CA ILE A 150 -62.14 -30.89 3.54
C ILE A 150 -62.48 -30.28 2.18
N ASN A 151 -63.64 -30.67 1.61
CA ASN A 151 -64.08 -30.16 0.32
C ASN A 151 -64.38 -28.66 0.36
N ALA A 152 -64.43 -28.01 -0.80
CA ALA A 152 -64.66 -26.56 -0.90
C ALA A 152 -65.98 -26.09 -0.25
N ALA A 153 -66.99 -26.96 -0.20
CA ALA A 153 -68.28 -26.66 0.42
C ALA A 153 -68.27 -26.79 1.97
N GLY A 154 -67.23 -27.40 2.55
CA GLY A 154 -67.16 -27.70 3.98
C GLY A 154 -68.12 -28.81 4.44
N THR A 155 -68.73 -29.55 3.52
CA THR A 155 -69.79 -30.54 3.79
C THR A 155 -69.31 -32.00 3.68
N GLY A 156 -68.04 -32.21 3.35
CA GLY A 156 -67.49 -33.54 3.10
C GLY A 156 -65.97 -33.56 2.98
N VAL A 157 -65.43 -34.71 2.58
CA VAL A 157 -63.99 -34.92 2.34
C VAL A 157 -63.71 -35.16 0.86
N GLU A 158 -62.57 -34.68 0.37
CA GLU A 158 -62.11 -34.91 -1.00
C GLU A 158 -60.61 -35.24 -1.04
N ALA A 159 -60.15 -35.78 -2.17
CA ALA A 159 -58.72 -36.03 -2.38
C ALA A 159 -58.05 -34.70 -2.75
N GLY A 160 -57.14 -34.23 -1.90
CA GLY A 160 -56.35 -33.04 -2.16
C GLY A 160 -55.38 -33.25 -3.32
N SER A 161 -54.93 -32.15 -3.92
CA SER A 161 -53.95 -32.22 -5.01
C SER A 161 -52.64 -32.87 -4.56
N THR A 162 -52.10 -33.79 -5.36
CA THR A 162 -50.75 -34.34 -5.14
C THR A 162 -49.68 -33.25 -5.17
N ALA A 163 -49.95 -32.07 -5.73
CA ALA A 163 -49.05 -30.91 -5.71
C ALA A 163 -48.87 -30.30 -4.30
N LEU A 164 -49.83 -30.46 -3.39
CA LEU A 164 -49.77 -29.94 -2.01
C LEU A 164 -48.73 -30.69 -1.15
N THR A 165 -48.30 -31.90 -1.56
CA THR A 165 -47.19 -32.61 -0.91
C THR A 165 -45.84 -31.90 -1.12
N GLY A 166 -45.69 -31.15 -2.21
CA GLY A 166 -44.50 -30.33 -2.48
C GLY A 166 -44.38 -29.12 -1.55
N ASP A 167 -45.49 -28.48 -1.18
CA ASP A 167 -45.53 -27.29 -0.33
C ASP A 167 -45.18 -27.61 1.14
N MET A 168 -45.65 -28.76 1.65
CA MET A 168 -45.31 -29.23 3.00
C MET A 168 -43.80 -29.50 3.16
N LEU A 169 -43.12 -29.97 2.11
CA LEU A 169 -41.68 -30.21 2.12
C LEU A 169 -40.85 -28.94 1.85
N LEU A 170 -41.41 -27.93 1.19
CA LEU A 170 -40.70 -26.69 0.85
C LEU A 170 -40.24 -25.93 2.10
N ARG A 171 -41.05 -25.89 3.17
CA ARG A 171 -40.68 -25.23 4.44
C ARG A 171 -39.41 -25.84 5.05
N VAL A 172 -39.36 -27.16 5.15
CA VAL A 172 -38.20 -27.89 5.70
C VAL A 172 -36.98 -27.72 4.79
N ASN A 173 -37.20 -27.80 3.48
CA ASN A 173 -36.15 -27.65 2.49
C ASN A 173 -35.58 -26.22 2.42
N LEU A 174 -36.38 -25.18 2.67
CA LEU A 174 -35.92 -23.79 2.68
C LEU A 174 -35.19 -23.43 3.98
N ALA A 175 -35.56 -24.04 5.12
CA ALA A 175 -34.85 -23.86 6.39
C ALA A 175 -33.52 -24.62 6.45
N ALA A 176 -33.38 -25.70 5.67
CA ALA A 176 -32.15 -26.50 5.63
C ALA A 176 -31.04 -25.83 4.81
N THR A 177 -29.77 -26.07 5.20
CA THR A 177 -28.57 -25.55 4.53
C THR A 177 -27.81 -26.60 3.70
N GLY A 178 -28.37 -27.81 3.59
CA GLY A 178 -27.79 -28.91 2.82
C GLY A 178 -27.72 -28.64 1.31
N ALA A 179 -27.03 -29.50 0.57
CA ALA A 179 -26.91 -29.39 -0.88
C ALA A 179 -28.29 -29.37 -1.57
N GLY A 180 -28.51 -28.37 -2.43
CA GLY A 180 -29.79 -28.18 -3.13
C GLY A 180 -30.95 -27.68 -2.25
N LYS A 181 -30.66 -27.20 -1.04
CA LYS A 181 -31.63 -26.68 -0.07
C LYS A 181 -31.41 -25.18 0.20
N GLY A 182 -32.30 -24.56 0.97
CA GLY A 182 -32.20 -23.16 1.37
C GLY A 182 -32.13 -22.21 0.17
N ALA A 183 -31.10 -21.36 0.15
CA ALA A 183 -30.89 -20.37 -0.90
C ALA A 183 -30.69 -20.96 -2.32
N ALA A 184 -30.41 -22.27 -2.43
CA ALA A 184 -30.37 -22.96 -3.73
C ALA A 184 -31.75 -23.16 -4.35
N LEU A 185 -32.82 -23.05 -3.56
CA LEU A 185 -34.22 -23.17 -4.02
C LEU A 185 -34.84 -21.81 -4.39
N VAL A 186 -34.13 -20.71 -4.13
CA VAL A 186 -34.64 -19.35 -4.35
C VAL A 186 -34.03 -18.79 -5.63
N GLY A 187 -34.87 -18.55 -6.64
CA GLY A 187 -34.45 -17.88 -7.88
C GLY A 187 -34.06 -16.43 -7.64
N PHE A 188 -33.04 -15.96 -8.36
CA PHE A 188 -32.55 -14.58 -8.38
C PHE A 188 -32.38 -14.13 -9.83
N LEU A 189 -33.01 -13.01 -10.17
CA LEU A 189 -32.81 -12.33 -11.45
C LEU A 189 -32.42 -10.88 -11.17
N GLN A 190 -31.28 -10.46 -11.71
CA GLN A 190 -30.84 -9.08 -11.60
C GLN A 190 -31.75 -8.16 -12.43
N ALA A 191 -32.00 -6.94 -11.95
CA ALA A 191 -32.74 -5.94 -12.72
C ALA A 191 -31.93 -5.48 -13.95
N GLY A 192 -32.58 -5.33 -15.10
CA GLY A 192 -31.98 -4.82 -16.34
C GLY A 192 -32.25 -5.70 -17.56
N THR A 193 -32.24 -5.10 -18.75
CA THR A 193 -32.44 -5.83 -20.01
C THR A 193 -31.25 -6.75 -20.27
N GLY A 194 -31.52 -8.04 -20.52
CA GLY A 194 -30.47 -9.06 -20.75
C GLY A 194 -29.93 -9.75 -19.50
N ALA A 195 -30.52 -9.51 -18.31
CA ALA A 195 -30.13 -10.22 -17.10
C ALA A 195 -30.40 -11.73 -17.20
N VAL A 196 -29.48 -12.54 -16.67
CA VAL A 196 -29.56 -14.01 -16.66
C VAL A 196 -30.06 -14.48 -15.30
N ALA A 197 -31.09 -15.34 -15.30
CA ALA A 197 -31.62 -15.94 -14.08
C ALA A 197 -30.62 -16.94 -13.47
N ARG A 198 -30.47 -16.90 -12.16
CA ARG A 198 -29.64 -17.84 -11.38
C ARG A 198 -30.29 -18.12 -10.02
N VAL A 199 -29.67 -18.92 -9.16
CA VAL A 199 -30.15 -19.08 -7.77
C VAL A 199 -29.49 -18.06 -6.84
N SER A 200 -30.19 -17.68 -5.77
CA SER A 200 -29.73 -16.70 -4.78
C SER A 200 -28.39 -17.13 -4.17
N GLN A 201 -28.22 -18.43 -3.90
CA GLN A 201 -26.97 -19.01 -3.40
C GLN A 201 -25.76 -18.68 -4.29
N ASP A 202 -25.89 -18.80 -5.62
CA ASP A 202 -24.80 -18.51 -6.54
C ASP A 202 -24.45 -17.02 -6.54
N LYS A 203 -25.46 -16.15 -6.42
CA LYS A 203 -25.25 -14.70 -6.42
C LYS A 203 -24.50 -14.23 -5.18
N VAL A 204 -24.93 -14.69 -3.99
CA VAL A 204 -24.32 -14.24 -2.72
C VAL A 204 -22.92 -14.79 -2.51
N ARG A 205 -22.52 -15.87 -3.20
CA ARG A 205 -21.19 -16.48 -3.14
C ARG A 205 -20.13 -15.80 -4.03
N GLU A 206 -20.50 -14.80 -4.83
CA GLU A 206 -19.54 -14.03 -5.65
C GLU A 206 -18.53 -13.23 -4.80
N ARG A 207 -18.86 -12.94 -3.53
CA ARG A 207 -17.96 -12.37 -2.52
C ARG A 207 -18.16 -13.10 -1.22
N VAL A 208 -17.08 -13.50 -0.54
CA VAL A 208 -17.18 -14.22 0.73
C VAL A 208 -16.45 -13.49 1.84
N SER A 209 -17.01 -13.54 3.05
CA SER A 209 -16.35 -13.04 4.25
C SER A 209 -15.45 -14.12 4.83
N LEU A 210 -14.29 -13.71 5.35
CA LEU A 210 -13.44 -14.62 6.10
C LEU A 210 -14.17 -15.18 7.34
N GLN A 211 -15.12 -14.43 7.89
CA GLN A 211 -15.96 -14.87 9.00
C GLN A 211 -16.95 -15.98 8.62
N ASP A 212 -17.32 -16.10 7.33
CA ASP A 212 -18.19 -17.19 6.86
C ASP A 212 -17.52 -18.58 7.01
N PHE A 213 -16.19 -18.58 7.17
CA PHE A 213 -15.37 -19.78 7.37
C PHE A 213 -14.80 -19.86 8.79
N GLY A 214 -15.38 -19.12 9.73
CA GLY A 214 -14.96 -19.12 11.14
C GLY A 214 -13.74 -18.24 11.44
N GLY A 215 -13.36 -17.34 10.54
CA GLY A 215 -12.32 -16.35 10.83
C GLY A 215 -12.79 -15.30 11.83
N THR A 216 -11.87 -14.76 12.63
CA THR A 216 -12.14 -13.73 13.64
C THR A 216 -11.09 -12.62 13.60
N ASP A 217 -11.49 -11.42 14.00
CA ASP A 217 -10.66 -10.22 14.07
C ASP A 217 -10.30 -9.81 15.51
N ASP A 218 -10.23 -10.80 16.41
CA ASP A 218 -10.03 -10.65 17.86
C ASP A 218 -8.57 -10.43 18.28
N GLY A 219 -7.62 -10.50 17.33
CA GLY A 219 -6.18 -10.38 17.61
C GLY A 219 -5.57 -11.54 18.38
N LEU A 220 -6.30 -12.65 18.55
CA LEU A 220 -5.89 -13.83 19.33
C LEU A 220 -5.99 -15.13 18.52
N THR A 221 -7.09 -15.32 17.81
CA THR A 221 -7.39 -16.56 17.10
C THR A 221 -6.76 -16.58 15.71
N THR A 222 -6.19 -17.72 15.34
CA THR A 222 -5.55 -17.88 14.04
C THR A 222 -6.55 -18.12 12.91
N ASN A 223 -6.38 -17.40 11.79
CA ASN A 223 -7.29 -17.38 10.64
C ASN A 223 -6.86 -18.31 9.50
N ASN A 224 -5.82 -19.14 9.71
CA ASN A 224 -5.24 -20.00 8.69
C ASN A 224 -6.25 -20.94 7.99
N ALA A 225 -7.05 -21.66 8.77
CA ALA A 225 -8.03 -22.62 8.25
C ALA A 225 -9.22 -21.91 7.56
N ALA A 226 -9.70 -20.82 8.15
CA ALA A 226 -10.75 -19.99 7.58
C ALA A 226 -10.35 -19.42 6.21
N PHE A 227 -9.12 -18.91 6.11
CA PHE A 227 -8.61 -18.33 4.86
C PHE A 227 -8.42 -19.39 3.77
N THR A 228 -7.88 -20.56 4.13
CA THR A 228 -7.72 -21.69 3.19
C THR A 228 -9.07 -22.11 2.61
N SER A 229 -10.11 -22.18 3.46
CA SER A 229 -11.47 -22.54 3.05
C SER A 229 -12.08 -21.48 2.12
N ALA A 230 -11.94 -20.20 2.47
CA ALA A 230 -12.39 -19.08 1.64
C ALA A 230 -11.72 -19.07 0.26
N LYS A 231 -10.39 -19.25 0.23
CA LYS A 231 -9.59 -19.28 -1.00
C LYS A 231 -9.95 -20.45 -1.90
N THR A 232 -10.19 -21.64 -1.33
CA THR A 232 -10.58 -22.84 -2.07
C THR A 232 -11.91 -22.64 -2.79
N LEU A 233 -12.87 -21.92 -2.17
CA LEU A 233 -14.16 -21.65 -2.79
C LEU A 233 -14.08 -20.65 -3.96
N LEU A 234 -13.28 -19.60 -3.83
CA LEU A 234 -13.33 -18.46 -4.77
C LEU A 234 -12.65 -18.70 -6.13
N VAL A 235 -11.64 -19.60 -6.24
CA VAL A 235 -10.85 -19.81 -7.49
C VAL A 235 -10.52 -18.50 -8.23
N GLY A 236 -10.09 -17.48 -7.47
CA GLY A 236 -9.96 -16.10 -7.95
C GLY A 236 -11.20 -15.26 -7.64
N GLY A 237 -11.09 -14.33 -6.67
CA GLY A 237 -12.21 -13.50 -6.24
C GLY A 237 -11.85 -12.60 -5.07
N THR A 238 -12.85 -12.06 -4.38
CA THR A 238 -12.66 -11.12 -3.26
C THR A 238 -13.01 -11.76 -1.92
N VAL A 239 -12.05 -11.75 -0.98
CA VAL A 239 -12.26 -12.14 0.42
C VAL A 239 -12.47 -10.87 1.25
N LYS A 240 -13.66 -10.71 1.80
CA LYS A 240 -14.00 -9.61 2.71
C LYS A 240 -13.36 -9.85 4.08
N LEU A 241 -12.69 -8.83 4.61
CA LEU A 241 -12.18 -8.79 5.98
C LEU A 241 -12.98 -7.72 6.75
N PRO A 242 -14.11 -8.09 7.38
CA PRO A 242 -14.93 -7.13 8.12
C PRO A 242 -14.29 -6.69 9.44
N PHE A 243 -14.61 -5.49 9.90
CA PHE A 243 -14.29 -5.02 11.25
C PHE A 243 -15.48 -5.33 12.18
N LYS A 244 -15.29 -6.18 13.19
CA LYS A 244 -16.36 -6.57 14.12
C LYS A 244 -15.97 -6.44 15.60
N ASP A 245 -14.72 -6.72 15.94
CA ASP A 245 -14.19 -6.62 17.30
C ASP A 245 -12.96 -5.70 17.33
N GLN A 246 -11.75 -6.25 17.18
CA GLN A 246 -10.51 -5.47 17.23
C GLN A 246 -9.93 -5.14 15.85
N GLY A 247 -10.48 -5.69 14.77
CA GLY A 247 -9.95 -5.53 13.41
C GLY A 247 -8.62 -6.27 13.18
N LYS A 248 -8.22 -7.23 14.01
CA LYS A 248 -6.91 -7.89 13.94
C LYS A 248 -7.03 -9.36 13.51
N TYR A 249 -6.71 -9.65 12.26
CA TYR A 249 -6.71 -11.02 11.73
C TYR A 249 -5.33 -11.65 11.89
N VAL A 250 -5.19 -12.61 12.82
CA VAL A 250 -3.91 -13.25 13.12
C VAL A 250 -3.66 -14.46 12.21
N PHE A 251 -2.44 -14.63 11.71
CA PHE A 251 -1.96 -15.83 11.03
C PHE A 251 -0.69 -16.34 11.72
N THR A 252 -0.67 -17.62 12.09
CA THR A 252 0.42 -18.22 12.88
C THR A 252 1.10 -19.38 12.18
N THR A 253 0.48 -19.97 11.15
CA THR A 253 1.06 -21.09 10.40
C THR A 253 2.11 -20.59 9.42
N ALA A 254 3.29 -21.21 9.42
CA ALA A 254 4.36 -20.90 8.49
C ALA A 254 3.90 -21.00 7.02
N SER A 255 4.31 -20.04 6.19
CA SER A 255 4.06 -20.01 4.74
C SER A 255 2.59 -19.98 4.31
N THR A 256 1.75 -19.24 5.03
CA THR A 256 0.37 -18.98 4.63
C THR A 256 0.33 -18.18 3.33
N ASP A 257 -0.17 -18.80 2.26
CA ASP A 257 -0.28 -18.14 0.95
C ASP A 257 -1.59 -17.34 0.82
N LEU A 258 -1.47 -16.03 1.04
CA LEU A 258 -2.56 -15.06 0.88
C LEU A 258 -2.79 -14.61 -0.58
N SER A 259 -2.03 -15.13 -1.55
CA SER A 259 -2.19 -14.78 -2.96
C SER A 259 -3.36 -15.50 -3.65
N GLY A 260 -3.61 -15.18 -4.93
CA GLY A 260 -4.66 -15.81 -5.74
C GLY A 260 -6.07 -15.25 -5.50
N VAL A 261 -6.26 -14.41 -4.47
CA VAL A 261 -7.49 -13.66 -4.18
C VAL A 261 -7.18 -12.17 -3.96
N VAL A 262 -8.22 -11.35 -3.88
CA VAL A 262 -8.14 -9.93 -3.51
C VAL A 262 -8.76 -9.76 -2.14
N LEU A 263 -8.02 -9.18 -1.20
CA LEU A 263 -8.52 -8.85 0.14
C LEU A 263 -9.34 -7.55 0.08
N ASP A 264 -10.52 -7.54 0.67
CA ASP A 264 -11.36 -6.34 0.80
C ASP A 264 -11.58 -5.99 2.28
N PRO A 265 -10.64 -5.27 2.91
CA PRO A 265 -10.73 -4.90 4.30
C PRO A 265 -11.72 -3.75 4.53
N ASP A 266 -12.37 -3.78 5.69
CA ASP A 266 -12.99 -2.59 6.27
C ASP A 266 -11.93 -1.65 6.87
N ALA A 267 -12.32 -0.40 7.12
CA ALA A 267 -11.43 0.58 7.72
C ALA A 267 -11.00 0.11 9.12
N GLY A 268 -9.71 0.22 9.44
CA GLY A 268 -9.15 -0.19 10.74
C GLY A 268 -8.72 -1.66 10.83
N VAL A 269 -8.91 -2.45 9.77
CA VAL A 269 -8.47 -3.85 9.73
C VAL A 269 -6.97 -3.98 9.50
N ALA A 270 -6.34 -4.90 10.22
CA ALA A 270 -4.94 -5.27 10.14
C ALA A 270 -4.76 -6.80 10.10
N ILE A 271 -3.73 -7.25 9.38
CA ILE A 271 -3.25 -8.64 9.39
C ILE A 271 -2.07 -8.71 10.35
N HIS A 272 -2.09 -9.63 11.30
CA HIS A 272 -1.01 -9.84 12.27
C HIS A 272 -0.34 -11.18 11.98
N ALA A 273 0.94 -11.19 11.63
CA ALA A 273 1.66 -12.43 11.40
C ALA A 273 3.18 -12.27 11.61
N SER A 274 3.88 -13.36 11.88
CA SER A 274 5.33 -13.40 11.76
C SER A 274 5.76 -13.41 10.30
N SER A 275 7.01 -13.04 10.05
CA SER A 275 7.67 -13.13 8.73
C SER A 275 7.72 -14.57 8.23
N ALA A 276 7.71 -15.55 9.15
CA ALA A 276 7.61 -16.96 8.83
C ALA A 276 6.17 -17.38 8.47
N ALA A 277 5.16 -16.79 9.12
CA ALA A 277 3.75 -17.14 8.95
C ALA A 277 3.15 -16.60 7.65
N VAL A 278 3.42 -15.34 7.32
CA VAL A 278 3.02 -14.73 6.05
C VAL A 278 4.27 -14.14 5.43
N SER A 279 4.62 -14.56 4.22
CA SER A 279 5.70 -13.91 3.49
C SER A 279 5.29 -12.47 3.22
N PHE A 280 6.07 -11.52 3.72
CA PHE A 280 5.93 -10.09 3.43
C PHE A 280 6.91 -9.62 2.32
N GLY A 281 7.63 -10.55 1.64
CA GLY A 281 8.66 -10.30 0.62
C GLY A 281 8.22 -10.60 -0.83
N MET A 282 8.85 -10.04 -1.89
CA MET A 282 8.35 -9.94 -3.29
C MET A 282 7.72 -11.19 -3.94
N THR A 283 7.98 -12.38 -3.40
CA THR A 283 7.38 -13.62 -3.90
C THR A 283 5.89 -13.74 -3.60
N SER A 284 5.30 -12.94 -2.69
CA SER A 284 3.84 -12.98 -2.49
C SER A 284 3.09 -11.93 -3.32
N SER A 285 2.01 -12.41 -3.93
CA SER A 285 1.08 -11.70 -4.81
C SER A 285 -0.18 -11.25 -4.08
N ILE A 286 -0.05 -10.81 -2.82
CA ILE A 286 -1.20 -10.29 -2.04
C ILE A 286 -1.72 -9.01 -2.70
N ARG A 287 -3.03 -8.99 -2.98
CA ARG A 287 -3.74 -7.84 -3.55
C ARG A 287 -4.82 -7.40 -2.59
N THR A 288 -5.03 -6.09 -2.48
CA THR A 288 -6.07 -5.51 -1.62
C THR A 288 -6.85 -4.42 -2.35
N THR A 289 -8.15 -4.29 -2.07
CA THR A 289 -9.00 -3.22 -2.63
C THR A 289 -8.75 -1.86 -1.96
N LYS A 290 -8.24 -1.86 -0.73
CA LYS A 290 -7.95 -0.68 0.09
C LYS A 290 -6.63 -0.86 0.83
N ASN A 291 -6.00 0.23 1.23
CA ASN A 291 -4.81 0.15 2.08
C ASN A 291 -5.11 -0.66 3.35
N ILE A 292 -4.23 -1.60 3.68
CA ILE A 292 -4.36 -2.49 4.84
C ILE A 292 -3.04 -2.55 5.59
N LYS A 293 -3.12 -2.57 6.92
CA LYS A 293 -1.96 -2.73 7.78
C LYS A 293 -1.58 -4.21 7.90
N LEU A 294 -0.31 -4.53 7.73
CA LEU A 294 0.29 -5.82 8.05
C LEU A 294 1.23 -5.61 9.24
N HIS A 295 0.88 -6.14 10.40
CA HIS A 295 1.71 -6.09 11.61
C HIS A 295 2.62 -7.31 11.67
N ASN A 296 3.94 -7.06 11.63
CA ASN A 296 4.96 -8.09 11.79
C ASN A 296 5.21 -8.36 13.27
N THR A 297 4.85 -9.54 13.75
CA THR A 297 4.97 -9.90 15.17
C THR A 297 6.40 -10.22 15.61
N ASP A 298 7.32 -10.54 14.69
CA ASP A 298 8.71 -10.89 15.03
C ASP A 298 9.52 -9.66 15.45
N LEU A 299 9.29 -8.56 14.73
CA LEU A 299 10.06 -7.31 14.82
C LEU A 299 9.21 -6.15 15.36
N ASN A 300 7.96 -6.42 15.75
CA ASN A 300 7.00 -5.48 16.32
C ASN A 300 6.88 -4.17 15.52
N TYR A 301 6.67 -4.29 14.20
CA TYR A 301 6.48 -3.13 13.33
C TYR A 301 5.29 -3.30 12.39
N ASP A 302 4.75 -2.17 11.94
CA ASP A 302 3.64 -2.12 11.01
C ASP A 302 4.13 -1.84 9.58
N TYR A 303 3.62 -2.61 8.63
CA TYR A 303 3.76 -2.40 7.20
C TYR A 303 2.41 -1.96 6.62
N GLN A 304 2.39 -0.91 5.78
CA GLN A 304 1.19 -0.52 5.06
C GLN A 304 1.22 -1.14 3.65
N LEU A 305 0.31 -2.07 3.38
CA LEU A 305 0.09 -2.59 2.04
C LEU A 305 -0.92 -1.68 1.33
N SER A 306 -0.50 -1.02 0.25
CA SER A 306 -1.39 -0.13 -0.50
C SER A 306 -2.22 -0.88 -1.54
N SER A 307 -3.46 -0.43 -1.78
CA SER A 307 -4.30 -0.88 -2.90
C SER A 307 -3.71 -0.59 -4.28
N GLU A 308 -2.72 0.29 -4.34
CA GLU A 308 -2.00 0.64 -5.56
C GLU A 308 -0.88 -0.36 -5.89
N MET A 309 -0.59 -1.33 -5.03
CA MET A 309 0.50 -2.29 -5.22
C MET A 309 0.03 -3.54 -5.99
N GLY A 310 0.81 -3.97 -6.99
CA GLY A 310 0.52 -5.18 -7.77
C GLY A 310 -0.68 -5.06 -8.72
N LYS A 311 -1.04 -3.83 -9.13
CA LYS A 311 -2.09 -3.61 -10.15
C LYS A 311 -1.67 -4.20 -11.51
N PRO A 312 -2.62 -4.76 -12.28
CA PRO A 312 -2.40 -5.13 -13.67
C PRO A 312 -1.80 -3.98 -14.50
N PHE A 313 -1.00 -4.32 -15.51
CA PHE A 313 -0.19 -3.35 -16.27
C PHE A 313 -1.02 -2.32 -17.06
N ASP A 314 -2.24 -2.67 -17.42
CA ASP A 314 -3.24 -1.80 -18.03
C ASP A 314 -3.85 -0.78 -17.06
N HIS A 315 -3.63 -0.93 -15.74
CA HIS A 315 -4.10 -0.04 -14.68
C HIS A 315 -2.96 0.81 -14.09
N LYS A 316 -1.96 1.17 -14.90
CA LYS A 316 -0.87 2.07 -14.47
C LYS A 316 -1.42 3.34 -13.84
N SER A 317 -0.89 3.62 -12.66
CA SER A 317 -1.23 4.81 -11.88
C SER A 317 -0.26 5.98 -12.14
N ILE A 318 0.90 5.72 -12.75
CA ILE A 318 1.99 6.69 -12.92
C ILE A 318 2.49 6.64 -14.37
N TRP A 319 2.67 7.82 -14.97
CA TRP A 319 3.28 8.01 -16.29
C TRP A 319 4.34 9.11 -16.20
N LEU A 320 5.55 8.83 -16.67
CA LEU A 320 6.59 9.85 -16.86
C LEU A 320 6.47 10.48 -18.24
N ASN A 321 6.59 11.81 -18.31
CA ASN A 321 6.67 12.58 -19.55
C ASN A 321 8.07 13.21 -19.74
N ASP A 322 8.23 14.04 -20.77
CA ASP A 322 9.49 14.72 -21.08
C ASP A 322 10.00 15.66 -19.99
N ALA A 323 9.11 16.31 -19.23
CA ALA A 323 9.48 17.16 -18.11
C ALA A 323 9.91 16.35 -16.86
N ASP A 324 9.59 15.05 -16.80
CA ASP A 324 9.98 14.17 -15.69
C ASP A 324 11.38 13.54 -15.87
N ALA A 325 12.00 13.65 -17.04
CA ALA A 325 13.33 13.09 -17.26
C ALA A 325 14.37 13.87 -16.43
N VAL A 326 15.16 13.16 -15.62
CA VAL A 326 16.21 13.77 -14.80
C VAL A 326 17.54 13.07 -15.09
N ASN A 327 18.49 13.82 -15.66
CA ASN A 327 19.87 13.37 -15.88
C ASN A 327 20.83 14.31 -15.13
N PRO A 328 20.98 14.17 -13.81
CA PRO A 328 21.99 14.92 -13.09
C PRO A 328 23.36 14.38 -13.49
N VAL A 329 24.14 15.21 -14.18
CA VAL A 329 25.55 14.91 -14.44
C VAL A 329 26.32 15.43 -13.23
N MET A 330 26.89 14.52 -12.45
CA MET A 330 27.82 14.89 -11.39
C MET A 330 29.16 15.28 -12.03
N ILE A 331 29.73 16.38 -11.58
CA ILE A 331 30.97 16.97 -12.11
C ILE A 331 31.95 17.14 -10.96
N GLY A 332 33.14 16.60 -11.17
CA GLY A 332 34.25 16.76 -10.24
C GLY A 332 34.85 18.16 -10.26
N LEU A 333 35.07 18.76 -9.10
CA LEU A 333 35.68 20.09 -9.01
C LEU A 333 37.20 19.99 -8.86
N ASN A 334 37.92 20.78 -9.66
CA ASN A 334 39.36 21.00 -9.47
C ASN A 334 39.58 21.97 -8.30
N LEU A 335 40.00 21.43 -7.16
CA LEU A 335 40.18 22.20 -5.93
C LEU A 335 41.27 23.28 -6.04
N ALA A 336 42.26 23.11 -6.93
CA ALA A 336 43.32 24.11 -7.11
C ALA A 336 42.81 25.40 -7.76
N GLY A 337 41.67 25.36 -8.45
CA GLY A 337 41.02 26.52 -9.08
C GLY A 337 40.05 27.26 -8.16
N LEU A 338 39.89 26.83 -6.91
CA LEU A 338 38.99 27.50 -5.96
C LEU A 338 39.54 28.84 -5.50
N ASN A 339 38.65 29.80 -5.36
CA ASN A 339 38.98 31.09 -4.79
C ASN A 339 38.95 31.01 -3.27
N ASN A 340 40.12 31.16 -2.66
CA ASN A 340 40.34 30.93 -1.24
C ASN A 340 40.51 32.26 -0.51
N GLU A 341 39.60 32.55 0.41
CA GLU A 341 39.52 33.83 1.08
C GLU A 341 39.24 33.65 2.58
N SER A 342 39.54 34.71 3.33
CA SER A 342 39.19 34.86 4.73
C SER A 342 38.44 36.16 4.96
N ILE A 343 37.60 36.17 5.99
CA ILE A 343 36.84 37.35 6.37
C ILE A 343 36.62 37.38 7.88
N SER A 344 36.88 38.55 8.47
CA SER A 344 36.45 38.87 9.83
C SER A 344 34.94 39.09 9.81
N TRP A 345 34.21 38.09 10.27
CA TRP A 345 32.78 37.97 10.06
C TRP A 345 32.03 38.11 11.37
N PRO A 346 30.82 38.69 11.37
CA PRO A 346 30.05 39.10 10.19
C PRO A 346 30.15 40.59 9.85
N SER A 347 31.06 41.33 10.47
CA SER A 347 31.07 42.79 10.40
C SER A 347 31.84 43.35 9.20
N SER A 348 32.85 42.64 8.68
CA SER A 348 33.65 43.12 7.55
C SER A 348 32.88 43.07 6.23
N ASP A 349 33.17 44.03 5.34
CA ASP A 349 32.80 43.97 3.93
C ASP A 349 33.96 43.50 3.04
N SER A 350 35.16 43.41 3.62
CA SER A 350 36.41 43.10 2.92
C SER A 350 36.82 41.65 3.15
N TRP A 351 37.00 40.93 2.04
CA TRP A 351 37.53 39.58 1.97
C TRP A 351 39.02 39.65 1.64
N ALA A 352 39.84 38.95 2.41
CA ALA A 352 41.28 38.87 2.21
C ALA A 352 41.66 37.52 1.62
N SER A 353 42.64 37.49 0.71
CA SER A 353 43.19 36.23 0.19
C SER A 353 43.73 35.35 1.33
N ALA A 354 43.48 34.05 1.27
CA ALA A 354 43.97 33.08 2.24
C ALA A 354 44.45 31.81 1.54
N THR A 355 45.39 31.09 2.17
CA THR A 355 46.02 29.92 1.57
C THR A 355 45.69 28.66 2.36
N PRO A 356 44.79 27.79 1.87
CA PRO A 356 44.59 26.47 2.43
C PRO A 356 45.66 25.51 1.93
N GLY A 357 45.81 24.37 2.59
CA GLY A 357 46.37 23.20 1.93
C GLY A 357 45.31 22.56 1.03
N ILE A 358 45.73 22.07 -0.12
CA ILE A 358 44.84 21.46 -1.11
C ILE A 358 45.43 20.11 -1.49
N SER A 359 44.62 19.06 -1.36
CA SER A 359 44.89 17.74 -1.95
C SER A 359 43.91 17.51 -3.09
N THR A 360 44.41 17.12 -4.25
CA THR A 360 43.62 16.70 -5.41
C THR A 360 43.58 15.18 -5.56
N THR A 361 44.07 14.43 -4.56
CA THR A 361 44.16 12.96 -4.62
C THR A 361 42.78 12.33 -4.42
N GLU A 362 42.35 11.52 -5.38
CA GLU A 362 41.09 10.76 -5.28
C GLU A 362 41.21 9.54 -4.35
N PRO A 363 40.11 9.08 -3.72
CA PRO A 363 38.73 9.61 -3.79
C PRO A 363 38.45 10.73 -2.78
N TYR A 364 39.49 11.21 -2.07
CA TYR A 364 39.40 12.19 -0.97
C TYR A 364 40.16 13.49 -1.28
N PRO A 365 39.80 14.23 -2.33
CA PRO A 365 40.34 15.56 -2.50
C PRO A 365 39.75 16.46 -1.40
N PHE A 366 40.62 17.27 -0.80
CA PHE A 366 40.24 18.13 0.32
C PHE A 366 40.86 19.50 0.22
N VAL A 367 40.15 20.47 0.77
CA VAL A 367 40.70 21.76 1.19
C VAL A 367 40.86 21.70 2.70
N ASN A 368 42.09 21.80 3.21
CA ASN A 368 42.35 21.82 4.64
C ASN A 368 42.88 23.18 5.10
N TRP A 369 42.28 23.67 6.17
CA TRP A 369 42.61 24.94 6.78
C TRP A 369 43.34 24.69 8.10
N ASN A 370 44.56 25.24 8.21
CA ASN A 370 45.47 25.03 9.34
C ASN A 370 45.93 26.38 9.91
N SER A 371 46.27 26.42 11.21
CA SER A 371 46.84 27.61 11.88
C SER A 371 45.98 28.88 11.73
N LEU A 372 44.68 28.75 11.97
CA LEU A 372 43.67 29.77 11.72
C LEU A 372 43.48 30.72 12.91
N THR A 373 43.05 31.95 12.61
CA THR A 373 42.65 32.94 13.62
C THR A 373 41.24 32.63 14.12
N ALA A 374 41.05 32.65 15.45
CA ALA A 374 39.73 32.51 16.05
C ALA A 374 38.76 33.58 15.51
N SER A 375 37.48 33.23 15.40
CA SER A 375 36.40 34.14 14.94
C SER A 375 36.59 34.73 13.53
N THR A 376 37.40 34.09 12.69
CA THR A 376 37.59 34.43 11.28
C THR A 376 37.12 33.26 10.42
N TRP A 377 36.28 33.51 9.40
CA TRP A 377 35.95 32.45 8.44
C TRP A 377 37.01 32.35 7.37
N TYR A 378 37.26 31.12 6.98
CA TYR A 378 38.09 30.76 5.85
C TYR A 378 37.23 29.94 4.91
N ALA A 379 37.04 30.41 3.68
CA ALA A 379 36.14 29.80 2.73
C ALA A 379 36.80 29.63 1.37
N SER A 380 36.49 28.51 0.74
CA SER A 380 36.79 28.25 -0.66
C SER A 380 35.51 28.38 -1.45
N THR A 381 35.53 29.16 -2.51
CA THR A 381 34.36 29.42 -3.34
C THR A 381 34.68 29.25 -4.82
N LEU A 382 33.66 28.98 -5.62
CA LEU A 382 33.75 28.90 -7.07
C LEU A 382 32.64 29.73 -7.72
N PRO A 383 32.83 30.15 -8.98
CA PRO A 383 31.77 30.75 -9.78
C PRO A 383 30.58 29.80 -9.94
N VAL A 384 29.36 30.35 -9.90
CA VAL A 384 28.10 29.59 -10.02
C VAL A 384 27.09 30.25 -10.95
N ARG A 385 26.16 29.45 -11.47
CA ARG A 385 25.03 29.86 -12.31
C ARG A 385 23.73 29.22 -11.83
N GLY A 386 22.59 29.78 -12.27
CA GLY A 386 21.28 29.17 -12.04
C GLY A 386 21.22 27.75 -12.60
N GLY A 387 20.71 26.82 -11.80
CA GLY A 387 20.66 25.39 -12.09
C GLY A 387 21.83 24.58 -11.54
N ASP A 388 22.87 25.22 -10.99
CA ASP A 388 24.01 24.55 -10.36
C ASP A 388 23.68 24.10 -8.93
N ASP A 389 23.93 22.84 -8.62
CA ASP A 389 24.07 22.35 -7.24
C ASP A 389 25.56 22.13 -6.96
N ILE A 390 26.09 22.66 -5.85
CA ILE A 390 27.44 22.37 -5.35
C ILE A 390 27.32 21.63 -4.03
N SER A 391 27.97 20.47 -3.91
CA SER A 391 27.96 19.68 -2.68
C SER A 391 29.36 19.43 -2.15
N ALA A 392 29.50 19.41 -0.83
CA ALA A 392 30.70 18.97 -0.14
C ALA A 392 30.35 18.45 1.26
N ALA A 393 31.30 17.82 1.93
CA ALA A 393 31.15 17.44 3.33
C ALA A 393 32.33 17.96 4.16
N PHE A 394 32.14 17.97 5.48
CA PHE A 394 33.15 18.42 6.42
C PHE A 394 33.70 17.23 7.19
N ASP A 395 34.96 17.29 7.58
CA ASP A 395 35.56 16.24 8.40
C ASP A 395 34.81 16.08 9.74
N THR A 396 34.65 14.83 10.19
CA THR A 396 33.91 14.53 11.41
C THR A 396 34.76 14.78 12.64
N GLY A 397 34.16 15.37 13.68
CA GLY A 397 34.88 15.75 14.90
C GLY A 397 35.61 17.10 14.76
N GLY A 398 36.06 17.65 15.88
CA GLY A 398 36.69 18.97 15.96
C GLY A 398 35.74 20.09 16.40
N SER A 399 36.27 21.04 17.18
CA SER A 399 35.52 22.19 17.69
C SER A 399 35.62 23.36 16.71
N TYR A 400 34.79 23.33 15.67
CA TYR A 400 34.72 24.39 14.67
C TYR A 400 33.32 24.54 14.08
N ASN A 401 33.06 25.69 13.49
CA ASN A 401 31.83 25.95 12.75
C ASN A 401 32.05 25.70 11.25
N ARG A 402 31.02 25.14 10.61
CA ARG A 402 30.93 24.81 9.19
C ARG A 402 30.05 25.85 8.52
N LEU A 403 30.39 26.27 7.30
CA LEU A 403 29.69 27.33 6.57
C LEU A 403 29.43 26.91 5.13
N ALA A 404 28.20 27.10 4.68
CA ALA A 404 27.86 27.31 3.28
C ALA A 404 27.76 28.82 3.03
N VAL A 405 28.56 29.35 2.12
CA VAL A 405 28.63 30.80 1.83
C VAL A 405 28.21 31.12 0.41
N ILE A 406 27.43 32.19 0.26
CA ILE A 406 26.94 32.71 -1.01
C ILE A 406 27.38 34.17 -1.13
N ARG A 407 28.12 34.48 -2.19
CA ARG A 407 28.61 35.83 -2.49
C ARG A 407 27.70 36.47 -3.54
N THR A 408 27.27 37.70 -3.27
CA THR A 408 26.39 38.44 -4.16
C THR A 408 26.91 39.84 -4.42
N THR A 409 26.42 40.50 -5.47
CA THR A 409 26.80 41.89 -5.78
C THR A 409 26.40 42.89 -4.70
N ALA A 410 25.50 42.52 -3.79
CA ALA A 410 25.04 43.37 -2.69
C ALA A 410 25.68 43.02 -1.33
N GLY A 411 26.49 41.95 -1.24
CA GLY A 411 27.09 41.49 0.00
C GLY A 411 27.32 39.98 0.02
N TYR A 412 27.02 39.35 1.15
CA TYR A 412 27.12 37.91 1.29
C TYR A 412 26.07 37.34 2.27
N TYR A 413 25.80 36.06 2.08
CA TYR A 413 24.87 35.26 2.87
C TYR A 413 25.58 34.00 3.32
N GLY A 414 25.17 33.45 4.45
CA GLY A 414 25.73 32.20 4.94
C GLY A 414 24.74 31.39 5.75
N LEU A 415 24.85 30.07 5.64
CA LEU A 415 24.32 29.14 6.63
C LEU A 415 25.50 28.53 7.36
N TYR A 416 25.59 28.72 8.67
CA TYR A 416 26.64 28.10 9.47
C TYR A 416 26.10 27.31 10.65
N ALA A 417 26.83 26.29 11.06
CA ALA A 417 26.47 25.49 12.22
C ALA A 417 27.71 24.90 12.89
N GLY A 418 27.57 24.58 14.18
CA GLY A 418 28.58 23.82 14.92
C GLY A 418 28.62 22.35 14.52
N GLY A 419 29.14 21.51 15.42
CA GLY A 419 29.11 20.05 15.27
C GLY A 419 27.80 19.43 15.76
N SER A 420 27.91 18.35 16.52
CA SER A 420 26.82 17.60 17.12
C SER A 420 25.75 18.48 17.79
N GLY A 421 24.48 18.30 17.40
CA GLY A 421 23.32 18.94 18.02
C GLY A 421 23.20 20.47 17.84
N ALA A 422 24.08 21.11 17.06
CA ALA A 422 24.08 22.56 16.89
C ALA A 422 23.01 23.03 15.89
N ALA A 423 22.18 24.00 16.30
CA ALA A 423 21.17 24.58 15.43
C ALA A 423 21.80 25.42 14.30
N PRO A 424 21.43 25.20 13.02
CA PRO A 424 21.90 26.03 11.92
C PRO A 424 21.53 27.51 12.09
N GLN A 425 22.46 28.39 11.77
CA GLN A 425 22.34 29.83 11.87
C GLN A 425 22.47 30.43 10.47
N TYR A 426 21.42 31.12 10.02
CA TYR A 426 21.42 31.90 8.80
C TYR A 426 21.87 33.31 9.10
N ILE A 427 22.73 33.85 8.24
CA ILE A 427 23.23 35.20 8.37
C ILE A 427 23.21 35.94 7.04
N THR A 428 22.87 37.22 7.11
CA THR A 428 22.90 38.16 6.00
C THR A 428 23.84 39.32 6.34
N LYS A 429 24.73 39.67 5.41
CA LYS A 429 25.53 40.90 5.48
C LYS A 429 25.46 41.61 4.13
N LEU A 430 24.76 42.73 4.10
CA LEU A 430 24.80 43.64 2.95
C LEU A 430 25.94 44.64 3.11
N THR A 431 26.56 45.02 1.99
CA THR A 431 27.66 45.98 1.99
C THR A 431 27.26 47.30 2.64
N GLY A 432 28.05 47.77 3.60
CA GLY A 432 27.77 49.00 4.35
C GLY A 432 26.64 48.91 5.38
N GLN A 433 26.01 47.74 5.56
CA GLN A 433 24.97 47.52 6.57
C GLN A 433 25.43 46.57 7.68
N ALA A 434 24.78 46.61 8.85
CA ALA A 434 25.02 45.64 9.92
C ALA A 434 24.53 44.24 9.50
N SER A 435 25.17 43.18 10.00
CA SER A 435 24.74 41.81 9.75
C SER A 435 23.51 41.43 10.58
N THR A 436 22.66 40.56 10.06
CA THR A 436 21.54 39.93 10.79
C THR A 436 21.73 38.42 10.85
N THR A 437 21.52 37.82 12.03
CA THR A 437 21.62 36.38 12.25
C THR A 437 20.31 35.84 12.80
N VAL A 438 19.82 34.72 12.25
CA VAL A 438 18.59 34.04 12.66
C VAL A 438 18.84 32.54 12.69
N THR A 439 18.34 31.85 13.70
CA THR A 439 18.35 30.37 13.72
C THR A 439 17.36 29.83 12.69
N VAL A 440 17.80 28.89 11.85
CA VAL A 440 17.00 28.33 10.75
C VAL A 440 17.07 26.80 10.71
N GLY A 441 16.19 26.19 9.92
CA GLY A 441 16.07 24.75 9.72
C GLY A 441 14.62 24.28 9.79
N SER A 442 14.25 23.31 8.94
CA SER A 442 12.94 22.65 8.98
C SER A 442 12.82 21.74 10.22
N GLY A 443 12.37 22.28 11.34
CA GLY A 443 12.13 21.52 12.58
C GLY A 443 13.39 21.23 13.42
N THR A 444 13.23 20.46 14.51
CA THR A 444 14.33 20.16 15.46
C THR A 444 15.25 19.03 14.98
N GLN A 445 15.02 18.43 13.81
CA GLN A 445 15.78 17.27 13.34
C GLN A 445 17.29 17.52 13.25
N PHE A 446 17.72 18.73 12.86
CA PHE A 446 19.14 19.10 12.80
C PHE A 446 19.81 19.19 14.18
N THR A 447 19.02 19.23 15.26
CA THR A 447 19.52 19.25 16.66
C THR A 447 19.20 17.98 17.44
N THR A 448 18.25 17.16 16.97
CA THR A 448 17.79 15.96 17.69
C THR A 448 18.11 14.64 16.99
N GLN A 449 18.43 14.66 15.69
CA GLN A 449 18.73 13.44 14.93
C GLN A 449 20.21 13.39 14.50
N PRO A 450 21.01 12.46 15.03
CA PRO A 450 22.43 12.29 14.70
C PRO A 450 22.77 12.29 13.20
N GLN A 451 22.00 11.62 12.35
CA GLN A 451 22.23 11.61 10.90
C GLN A 451 21.97 12.95 10.21
N TYR A 452 21.32 13.91 10.88
CA TYR A 452 21.08 15.26 10.39
C TYR A 452 21.93 16.30 11.12
N TYR A 453 22.82 15.89 12.03
CA TYR A 453 23.77 16.84 12.60
C TYR A 453 24.63 17.43 11.49
N PRO A 454 24.94 18.73 11.52
CA PRO A 454 25.66 19.39 10.44
C PRO A 454 27.02 18.75 10.10
N GLU A 455 27.66 18.07 11.06
CA GLU A 455 28.91 17.31 10.85
C GLU A 455 28.71 15.95 10.16
N ASN A 456 27.51 15.38 10.22
CA ASN A 456 27.15 14.10 9.61
C ASN A 456 26.36 14.28 8.30
N CYS A 457 26.40 15.49 7.74
CA CYS A 457 25.69 15.84 6.51
C CYS A 457 26.62 16.05 5.33
N VAL A 458 26.17 15.62 4.15
CA VAL A 458 26.59 16.23 2.90
C VAL A 458 25.83 17.55 2.77
N TRP A 459 26.56 18.66 2.67
CA TRP A 459 26.00 19.99 2.47
C TRP A 459 25.88 20.26 0.99
N THR A 460 24.74 20.79 0.55
CA THR A 460 24.52 21.19 -0.85
C THR A 460 24.04 22.62 -0.91
N ILE A 461 24.65 23.44 -1.76
CA ILE A 461 24.17 24.77 -2.13
C ILE A 461 23.55 24.64 -3.51
N ARG A 462 22.23 24.82 -3.60
CA ARG A 462 21.46 24.82 -4.84
C ARG A 462 21.20 26.24 -5.28
N ILE A 463 21.67 26.60 -6.47
CA ILE A 463 21.39 27.88 -7.09
C ILE A 463 20.19 27.68 -8.02
N LEU A 464 19.02 28.14 -7.60
CA LEU A 464 17.77 27.97 -8.36
C LEU A 464 17.77 28.90 -9.57
N ASP A 465 18.14 30.16 -9.31
CA ASP A 465 18.31 31.20 -10.31
C ASP A 465 19.33 32.24 -9.81
N ARG A 466 19.37 33.42 -10.44
CA ARG A 466 20.37 34.45 -10.16
C ARG A 466 20.24 35.10 -8.78
N ARG A 467 19.10 34.96 -8.09
CA ARG A 467 18.86 35.54 -6.76
C ARG A 467 18.29 34.55 -5.75
N HIS A 468 17.85 33.38 -6.19
CA HIS A 468 17.34 32.35 -5.30
C HIS A 468 18.37 31.24 -5.11
N PHE A 469 18.68 30.96 -3.85
CA PHE A 469 19.45 29.79 -3.48
C PHE A 469 18.79 29.03 -2.33
N GLU A 470 19.16 27.77 -2.23
CA GLU A 470 18.75 26.86 -1.18
C GLU A 470 19.99 26.14 -0.63
N VAL A 471 20.02 25.88 0.68
CA VAL A 471 21.05 25.04 1.31
C VAL A 471 20.39 23.80 1.87
N LEU A 472 20.87 22.63 1.43
CA LEU A 472 20.38 21.32 1.86
C LEU A 472 21.41 20.62 2.75
N LEU A 473 20.92 19.94 3.78
CA LEU A 473 21.68 19.05 4.66
C LEU A 473 21.13 17.63 4.50
N ASN A 474 21.94 16.72 3.95
CA ASN A 474 21.51 15.36 3.59
C ASN A 474 20.19 15.35 2.81
N GLY A 475 20.12 16.18 1.77
CA GLY A 475 18.97 16.27 0.87
C GLY A 475 17.75 17.03 1.41
N VAL A 476 17.78 17.49 2.67
CA VAL A 476 16.68 18.27 3.27
C VAL A 476 17.01 19.75 3.29
N SER A 477 16.09 20.59 2.80
CA SER A 477 16.22 22.04 2.80
C SER A 477 16.32 22.61 4.22
N ALA A 478 17.47 23.21 4.54
CA ALA A 478 17.71 23.92 5.80
C ALA A 478 17.45 25.43 5.67
N LEU A 479 17.58 25.98 4.45
CA LEU A 479 17.48 27.40 4.17
C LEU A 479 17.07 27.63 2.70
N PHE A 480 16.10 28.52 2.46
CA PHE A 480 15.75 29.06 1.15
C PHE A 480 15.77 30.58 1.23
N VAL A 481 16.46 31.26 0.31
CA VAL A 481 16.68 32.72 0.37
C VAL A 481 16.54 33.37 -0.99
N ASN A 482 15.90 34.54 -0.99
CA ASN A 482 15.96 35.52 -2.08
C ASN A 482 16.99 36.60 -1.73
N THR A 483 18.02 36.77 -2.57
CA THR A 483 19.13 37.68 -2.32
C THR A 483 18.85 39.09 -2.86
N ALA A 484 19.43 40.09 -2.19
CA ALA A 484 19.32 41.50 -2.58
C ALA A 484 20.18 41.86 -3.82
N GLY A 485 21.06 40.95 -4.23
CA GLY A 485 21.93 41.12 -5.39
C GLY A 485 22.25 39.79 -6.06
N ASP A 486 22.83 39.85 -7.24
CA ASP A 486 23.13 38.70 -8.08
C ASP A 486 24.14 37.77 -7.41
N ILE A 487 23.81 36.48 -7.37
CA ILE A 487 24.71 35.43 -6.92
C ILE A 487 25.80 35.24 -7.98
N TYR A 488 27.07 35.30 -7.57
CA TYR A 488 28.19 35.10 -8.50
C TYR A 488 29.21 34.06 -8.05
N ARG A 489 29.26 33.74 -6.76
CA ARG A 489 30.09 32.67 -6.19
C ARG A 489 29.36 31.99 -5.05
N ALA A 490 29.63 30.70 -4.87
CA ALA A 490 29.24 29.97 -3.68
C ALA A 490 30.32 28.95 -3.30
N GLY A 491 30.28 28.48 -2.07
CA GLY A 491 31.20 27.44 -1.61
C GLY A 491 31.12 27.21 -0.12
N PHE A 492 32.17 26.62 0.43
CA PHE A 492 32.17 26.11 1.79
C PHE A 492 33.35 26.69 2.58
N GLY A 493 33.12 26.90 3.86
CA GLY A 493 34.11 27.48 4.75
C GLY A 493 34.04 26.94 6.16
N VAL A 494 35.04 27.30 6.94
CA VAL A 494 35.24 26.81 8.29
C VAL A 494 35.74 27.93 9.21
N MET A 495 35.38 27.88 10.49
CA MET A 495 35.82 28.84 11.50
C MET A 495 36.17 28.12 12.81
N PRO A 496 37.41 28.22 13.31
CA PRO A 496 37.81 27.56 14.55
C PRO A 496 37.13 28.24 15.76
N VAL A 497 36.77 27.47 16.80
CA VAL A 497 36.24 28.06 18.04
C VAL A 497 37.33 28.52 19.01
N ALA A 498 38.60 28.12 18.81
CA ALA A 498 39.76 28.51 19.60
C ALA A 498 41.02 28.59 18.72
N SER A 499 42.01 29.42 19.10
CA SER A 499 43.29 29.54 18.41
C SER A 499 44.22 28.36 18.74
N GLY A 500 44.83 27.76 17.71
CA GLY A 500 45.84 26.69 17.86
C GLY A 500 45.29 25.28 17.63
N ALA A 501 45.84 24.63 16.59
CA ALA A 501 45.86 23.19 16.27
C ALA A 501 44.54 22.37 16.30
N THR A 502 43.76 22.46 15.22
CA THR A 502 43.08 21.30 14.59
C THR A 502 43.09 21.50 13.07
N THR A 503 43.25 20.43 12.30
CA THR A 503 43.09 20.47 10.83
C THR A 503 41.61 20.39 10.51
N MET A 504 41.10 21.38 9.79
CA MET A 504 39.68 21.48 9.42
C MET A 504 39.55 21.29 7.92
N SER A 505 38.94 20.20 7.50
CA SER A 505 38.92 19.79 6.09
C SER A 505 37.51 19.82 5.51
N VAL A 506 37.40 20.34 4.28
CA VAL A 506 36.22 20.20 3.42
C VAL A 506 36.55 19.20 2.32
N ILE A 507 35.78 18.12 2.25
CA ILE A 507 36.01 16.92 1.42
C ILE A 507 34.88 16.71 0.41
N GLY A 508 35.13 15.90 -0.63
CA GLY A 508 34.06 15.35 -1.48
C GLY A 508 33.33 16.37 -2.36
N TRP A 509 34.03 17.42 -2.80
CA TRP A 509 33.46 18.50 -3.63
C TRP A 509 32.92 17.98 -4.97
N THR A 510 31.67 18.29 -5.25
CA THR A 510 30.98 17.94 -6.51
C THR A 510 30.06 19.07 -6.98
N LYS A 511 29.74 19.08 -8.27
CA LYS A 511 28.76 19.97 -8.91
C LYS A 511 27.75 19.15 -9.72
N SER A 512 26.49 19.57 -9.87
CA SER A 512 25.53 18.88 -10.78
C SER A 512 24.68 19.82 -11.66
N GLN A 513 24.27 19.31 -12.84
CA GLN A 513 23.44 19.99 -13.87
C GLN A 513 22.46 18.99 -14.57
N CYS A 514 21.35 19.42 -15.19
CA CYS A 514 20.41 18.50 -15.92
C CYS A 514 20.03 18.95 -17.35
N ALA A 515 19.37 18.05 -18.09
CA ALA A 515 18.98 18.23 -19.50
C ALA A 515 17.51 17.91 -19.88
N PRO A 516 16.91 18.59 -20.89
CA PRO A 516 15.59 18.28 -21.48
C PRO A 516 15.63 17.48 -22.83
N ASN A 517 14.44 17.15 -23.39
CA ASN A 517 14.11 15.83 -23.97
C ASN A 517 13.61 15.70 -25.45
N ALA A 518 13.65 14.45 -25.96
CA ALA A 518 12.82 13.81 -27.04
C ALA A 518 12.85 12.23 -26.94
N GLY A 519 11.90 11.46 -27.50
CA GLY A 519 11.56 10.02 -27.21
C GLY A 519 12.54 8.86 -27.58
N LYS A 520 12.33 7.61 -27.02
CA LYS A 520 13.40 6.60 -26.71
C LYS A 520 13.19 5.10 -27.05
N GLN A 521 14.31 4.34 -27.03
CA GLN A 521 14.45 2.90 -27.32
C GLN A 521 14.05 1.98 -26.12
N PRO A 522 13.76 0.67 -26.37
CA PRO A 522 13.54 -0.33 -25.32
C PRO A 522 14.77 -0.60 -24.43
N VAL A 523 14.55 -1.03 -23.19
CA VAL A 523 15.59 -1.27 -22.18
C VAL A 523 15.43 -2.62 -21.46
N SER A 524 16.54 -3.22 -21.06
CA SER A 524 16.61 -4.34 -20.10
C SER A 524 17.44 -3.94 -18.89
N ILE A 525 17.02 -4.30 -17.68
CA ILE A 525 17.61 -3.80 -16.43
C ILE A 525 18.01 -4.98 -15.54
N THR A 526 19.21 -4.95 -14.97
CA THR A 526 19.65 -5.87 -13.91
C THR A 526 19.94 -5.09 -12.63
N LEU A 527 19.71 -5.69 -11.47
CA LEU A 527 19.87 -5.04 -10.17
C LEU A 527 20.82 -5.86 -9.29
N TYR A 528 21.72 -5.19 -8.58
CA TYR A 528 22.57 -5.75 -7.53
C TYR A 528 22.48 -4.86 -6.30
N GLY A 529 22.33 -5.43 -5.11
CA GLY A 529 22.15 -4.62 -3.91
C GLY A 529 21.93 -5.43 -2.64
N ASP A 530 21.57 -4.72 -1.57
CA ASP A 530 21.29 -5.27 -0.24
C ASP A 530 19.79 -5.50 0.00
N SER A 531 19.35 -5.55 1.27
CA SER A 531 17.96 -5.76 1.67
C SER A 531 17.00 -4.65 1.20
N LEU A 532 17.50 -3.46 0.85
CA LEU A 532 16.66 -2.39 0.30
C LEU A 532 16.36 -2.60 -1.19
N THR A 533 17.22 -3.35 -1.90
CA THR A 533 17.02 -3.75 -3.30
C THR A 533 16.47 -5.16 -3.44
N ALA A 534 16.74 -6.03 -2.45
CA ALA A 534 16.25 -7.39 -2.43
C ALA A 534 14.72 -7.45 -2.42
N ASP A 535 14.24 -8.63 -2.73
CA ASP A 535 12.85 -8.92 -3.01
C ASP A 535 11.92 -8.68 -1.78
N ALA A 536 11.45 -7.43 -1.58
CA ALA A 536 10.32 -7.03 -0.71
C ALA A 536 8.99 -6.68 -1.46
N HIS A 537 7.81 -7.06 -0.95
CA HIS A 537 6.50 -6.79 -1.59
C HIS A 537 6.35 -5.36 -2.11
N GLY A 538 5.98 -5.21 -3.38
CA GLY A 538 5.79 -3.88 -3.97
C GLY A 538 7.04 -3.00 -3.89
N GLY A 539 8.22 -3.62 -3.80
CA GLY A 539 9.51 -2.96 -3.76
C GLY A 539 9.75 -2.07 -4.98
N TRP A 540 10.73 -1.18 -4.86
CA TRP A 540 10.97 -0.15 -5.85
C TRP A 540 11.20 -0.66 -7.30
N PRO A 541 11.73 -1.87 -7.57
CA PRO A 541 11.84 -2.36 -8.95
C PRO A 541 10.51 -2.46 -9.70
N TYR A 542 9.41 -2.78 -8.99
CA TYR A 542 8.07 -2.80 -9.59
C TYR A 542 7.57 -1.40 -9.92
N ALA A 543 7.72 -0.46 -8.98
CA ALA A 543 7.34 0.92 -9.19
C ALA A 543 8.18 1.57 -10.31
N MET A 544 9.47 1.25 -10.39
CA MET A 544 10.35 1.67 -11.49
C MET A 544 9.83 1.17 -12.83
N ARG A 545 9.49 -0.12 -12.93
CA ARG A 545 8.95 -0.70 -14.16
C ARG A 545 7.57 -0.12 -14.51
N GLU A 546 6.71 0.08 -13.52
CA GLU A 546 5.39 0.71 -13.69
C GLU A 546 5.54 2.11 -14.29
N ALA A 547 6.46 2.93 -13.75
CA ALA A 547 6.69 4.29 -14.21
C ALA A 547 7.45 4.38 -15.55
N LEU A 548 8.34 3.42 -15.88
CA LEU A 548 9.22 3.50 -17.05
C LEU A 548 8.62 2.90 -18.32
N ASP A 549 7.92 1.78 -18.24
CA ASP A 549 7.45 1.05 -19.43
C ASP A 549 6.33 1.84 -20.15
N GLY A 550 6.47 2.13 -21.44
CA GLY A 550 5.60 3.00 -22.21
C GLY A 550 5.88 4.50 -22.08
N SER A 551 6.67 4.94 -21.09
CA SER A 551 7.01 6.36 -20.93
C SER A 551 7.97 6.84 -22.01
N ASN A 552 7.62 7.93 -22.69
CA ASN A 552 8.32 8.47 -23.87
C ASN A 552 8.64 7.42 -24.94
N GLY A 553 7.76 6.42 -25.11
CA GLY A 553 7.93 5.31 -26.06
C GLY A 553 8.93 4.22 -25.63
N CYS A 554 9.60 4.38 -24.48
CA CYS A 554 10.49 3.37 -23.91
C CYS A 554 9.71 2.09 -23.60
N ARG A 555 10.30 0.91 -23.81
CA ARG A 555 9.71 -0.37 -23.41
C ARG A 555 10.64 -1.13 -22.47
N VAL A 556 10.15 -1.61 -21.33
CA VAL A 556 10.94 -2.41 -20.39
C VAL A 556 10.81 -3.89 -20.71
N MET A 557 11.80 -4.43 -21.41
CA MET A 557 11.79 -5.81 -21.91
C MET A 557 11.96 -6.84 -20.78
N ARG A 558 12.86 -6.56 -19.84
CA ARG A 558 13.17 -7.46 -18.73
C ARG A 558 13.78 -6.69 -17.55
N VAL A 559 13.41 -7.11 -16.34
CA VAL A 559 14.08 -6.70 -15.08
C VAL A 559 14.53 -7.98 -14.36
N VAL A 560 15.80 -8.07 -13.98
CA VAL A 560 16.33 -9.17 -13.16
C VAL A 560 16.91 -8.60 -11.87
N ASN A 561 16.41 -9.06 -10.73
CA ASN A 561 16.88 -8.62 -9.41
C ASN A 561 17.81 -9.68 -8.81
N ASN A 562 19.09 -9.36 -8.68
CA ASN A 562 20.09 -10.22 -8.03
C ASN A 562 20.46 -9.73 -6.62
N ALA A 563 19.73 -8.77 -6.05
CA ALA A 563 20.04 -8.26 -4.72
C ALA A 563 19.77 -9.29 -3.62
N VAL A 564 20.62 -9.28 -2.60
CA VAL A 564 20.54 -10.24 -1.48
C VAL A 564 20.56 -9.48 -0.15
N SER A 565 19.57 -9.78 0.69
CA SER A 565 19.43 -9.15 2.01
C SER A 565 20.68 -9.34 2.87
N GLY A 566 21.14 -8.25 3.49
CA GLY A 566 22.30 -8.24 4.39
C GLY A 566 23.67 -8.12 3.71
N TYR A 567 23.73 -8.09 2.37
CA TYR A 567 25.01 -7.97 1.67
C TYR A 567 25.64 -6.58 1.84
N ASN A 568 26.97 -6.53 2.01
CA ASN A 568 27.77 -5.32 1.81
C ASN A 568 28.39 -5.28 0.39
N SER A 569 29.11 -4.21 0.05
CA SER A 569 29.72 -4.03 -1.28
C SER A 569 30.63 -5.17 -1.72
N THR A 570 31.41 -5.79 -0.81
CA THR A 570 32.29 -6.92 -1.15
C THR A 570 31.50 -8.16 -1.57
N GLN A 571 30.42 -8.46 -0.85
CA GLN A 571 29.56 -9.61 -1.14
C GLN A 571 28.76 -9.40 -2.43
N ALA A 572 28.26 -8.19 -2.65
CA ALA A 572 27.57 -7.83 -3.89
C ALA A 572 28.49 -7.91 -5.11
N LEU A 573 29.74 -7.43 -5.00
CA LEU A 573 30.76 -7.58 -6.05
C LEU A 573 31.03 -9.05 -6.37
N SER A 574 31.21 -9.88 -5.34
CA SER A 574 31.46 -11.32 -5.52
C SER A 574 30.31 -12.01 -6.28
N LEU A 575 29.06 -11.67 -5.96
CA LEU A 575 27.89 -12.16 -6.67
C LEU A 575 27.89 -11.68 -8.13
N MET A 576 28.14 -10.39 -8.36
CA MET A 576 28.18 -9.80 -9.71
C MET A 576 29.27 -10.40 -10.60
N GLN A 577 30.42 -10.76 -10.03
CA GLN A 577 31.48 -11.48 -10.74
C GLN A 577 31.03 -12.89 -11.17
N SER A 578 30.16 -13.54 -10.39
CA SER A 578 29.65 -14.88 -10.72
C SER A 578 28.47 -14.88 -11.70
N VAL A 579 27.54 -13.93 -11.58
CA VAL A 579 26.30 -13.89 -12.35
C VAL A 579 26.44 -13.05 -13.63
N GLY A 580 27.20 -11.95 -13.57
CA GLY A 580 27.44 -11.05 -14.69
C GLY A 580 26.28 -10.11 -15.04
N VAL A 581 26.48 -9.27 -16.05
CA VAL A 581 25.52 -8.25 -16.51
C VAL A 581 25.33 -8.23 -18.03
N ALA A 582 25.81 -9.25 -18.73
CA ALA A 582 25.73 -9.33 -20.18
C ALA A 582 24.27 -9.36 -20.69
N GLY A 583 23.99 -8.60 -21.75
CA GLY A 583 22.66 -8.54 -22.36
C GLY A 583 21.65 -7.63 -21.63
N PHE A 584 22.10 -6.84 -20.65
CA PHE A 584 21.30 -5.78 -20.03
C PHE A 584 21.74 -4.39 -20.52
N SER A 585 20.79 -3.46 -20.61
CA SER A 585 21.02 -2.06 -20.98
C SER A 585 21.51 -1.25 -19.78
N PHE A 586 20.95 -1.53 -18.60
CA PHE A 586 21.26 -0.83 -17.36
C PHE A 586 21.50 -1.80 -16.22
N CYS A 587 22.44 -1.45 -15.34
CA CYS A 587 22.69 -2.13 -14.08
C CYS A 587 22.54 -1.15 -12.93
N VAL A 588 21.54 -1.35 -12.07
CA VAL A 588 21.41 -0.55 -10.85
C VAL A 588 22.22 -1.21 -9.74
N ILE A 589 23.17 -0.47 -9.19
CA ILE A 589 24.04 -0.87 -8.08
C ILE A 589 23.51 -0.19 -6.82
N GLY A 590 22.61 -0.90 -6.14
CA GLY A 590 21.90 -0.50 -4.94
C GLY A 590 22.54 -1.02 -3.65
N ILE A 591 23.80 -0.68 -3.40
CA ILE A 591 24.60 -1.17 -2.26
C ILE A 591 25.19 0.00 -1.44
N GLY A 592 25.59 -0.26 -0.20
CA GLY A 592 26.25 0.72 0.68
C GLY A 592 25.54 0.97 2.01
N THR A 593 24.28 0.56 2.17
CA THR A 593 23.56 0.70 3.45
C THR A 593 24.20 -0.16 4.53
N ASN A 594 24.50 -1.43 4.20
CA ASN A 594 25.17 -2.34 5.12
C ASN A 594 26.64 -1.99 5.33
N ASP A 595 27.32 -1.43 4.32
CA ASP A 595 28.66 -0.88 4.48
C ASP A 595 28.68 0.16 5.60
N ILE A 596 27.74 1.11 5.57
CA ILE A 596 27.63 2.11 6.64
C ILE A 596 27.23 1.44 7.97
N GLN A 597 26.20 0.58 8.00
CA GLN A 597 25.72 -0.07 9.23
C GLN A 597 26.84 -0.84 9.96
N GLN A 598 27.70 -1.52 9.20
CA GLN A 598 28.79 -2.35 9.71
C GLN A 598 30.08 -1.56 9.96
N GLY A 599 30.09 -0.24 9.71
CA GLY A 599 31.29 0.59 9.86
C GLY A 599 32.38 0.29 8.82
N PHE A 600 32.00 -0.22 7.66
CA PHE A 600 32.89 -0.47 6.55
C PHE A 600 33.46 0.87 6.03
N GLY A 601 34.76 0.88 5.74
CA GLY A 601 35.46 2.10 5.36
C GLY A 601 35.08 2.56 3.93
N PRO A 602 35.00 3.88 3.68
CA PRO A 602 34.65 4.45 2.38
C PRO A 602 35.60 4.04 1.25
N THR A 603 36.90 3.89 1.55
CA THR A 603 37.90 3.42 0.58
C THR A 603 37.58 2.02 0.04
N THR A 604 37.18 1.10 0.92
CA THR A 604 36.85 -0.26 0.53
C THR A 604 35.56 -0.29 -0.28
N THR A 605 34.53 0.43 0.17
CA THR A 605 33.26 0.54 -0.56
C THR A 605 33.48 1.05 -1.98
N ILE A 606 34.27 2.10 -2.18
CA ILE A 606 34.58 2.61 -3.53
C ILE A 606 35.34 1.60 -4.36
N SER A 607 36.37 0.96 -3.81
CA SER A 607 37.15 -0.02 -4.57
C SER A 607 36.26 -1.14 -5.10
N ASN A 608 35.26 -1.56 -4.31
CA ASN A 608 34.30 -2.56 -4.74
C ASN A 608 33.34 -2.03 -5.81
N ILE A 609 32.81 -0.82 -5.62
CA ILE A 609 31.93 -0.17 -6.61
C ILE A 609 32.65 0.05 -7.94
N ASP A 610 33.92 0.44 -7.92
CA ASP A 610 34.74 0.62 -9.11
C ASP A 610 34.89 -0.69 -9.90
N ALA A 611 35.14 -1.80 -9.20
CA ALA A 611 35.16 -3.12 -9.81
C ALA A 611 33.78 -3.52 -10.39
N MET A 612 32.67 -3.18 -9.72
CA MET A 612 31.32 -3.43 -10.25
C MET A 612 31.03 -2.60 -11.51
N VAL A 613 31.43 -1.32 -11.51
CA VAL A 613 31.32 -0.43 -12.67
C VAL A 613 32.18 -0.92 -13.83
N ALA A 614 33.38 -1.43 -13.58
CA ALA A 614 34.23 -2.03 -14.60
C ALA A 614 33.57 -3.26 -15.25
N ILE A 615 32.87 -4.09 -14.47
CA ILE A 615 32.08 -5.22 -15.00
C ILE A 615 30.97 -4.73 -15.94
N CYS A 616 30.23 -3.68 -15.53
CA CYS A 616 29.21 -3.04 -16.37
C CYS A 616 29.77 -2.52 -17.69
N ASN A 617 30.82 -1.70 -17.61
CA ASN A 617 31.44 -1.08 -18.77
C ASN A 617 31.98 -2.12 -19.76
N THR A 618 32.60 -3.21 -19.25
CA THR A 618 33.10 -4.31 -20.08
C THR A 618 31.98 -5.03 -20.84
N ALA A 619 30.79 -5.13 -20.24
CA ALA A 619 29.63 -5.78 -20.85
C ALA A 619 28.76 -4.84 -21.71
N GLY A 620 29.11 -3.55 -21.83
CA GLY A 620 28.29 -2.55 -22.50
C GLY A 620 26.99 -2.21 -21.77
N CYS A 621 26.91 -2.51 -20.47
CA CYS A 621 25.77 -2.22 -19.61
C CYS A 621 26.02 -0.90 -18.86
N ILE A 622 25.04 0.01 -18.83
CA ILE A 622 25.21 1.33 -18.21
C ILE A 622 25.02 1.21 -16.69
N PRO A 623 26.04 1.48 -15.86
CA PRO A 623 25.90 1.44 -14.41
C PRO A 623 25.15 2.67 -13.89
N ILE A 624 24.22 2.44 -12.96
CA ILE A 624 23.55 3.47 -12.15
C ILE A 624 23.81 3.16 -10.69
N ILE A 625 24.55 4.03 -10.00
CA ILE A 625 24.85 3.90 -8.58
C ILE A 625 23.78 4.64 -7.79
N TRP A 626 23.20 4.04 -6.75
CA TRP A 626 22.41 4.85 -5.82
C TRP A 626 23.29 5.41 -4.70
N ILE A 627 22.91 6.56 -4.14
CA ILE A 627 23.50 7.03 -2.90
C ILE A 627 22.64 6.49 -1.77
N PRO A 628 23.19 5.76 -0.79
CA PRO A 628 22.41 5.09 0.25
C PRO A 628 21.45 6.05 0.98
N PRO A 629 20.20 5.64 1.26
CA PRO A 629 19.22 6.48 1.93
C PRO A 629 19.57 6.71 3.41
N LEU A 630 18.77 7.51 4.10
CA LEU A 630 18.88 7.74 5.54
C LEU A 630 17.99 6.73 6.30
N TRP A 631 18.35 6.45 7.55
CA TRP A 631 17.62 5.59 8.48
C TRP A 631 17.96 6.00 9.91
N TYR A 632 17.19 5.58 10.91
CA TYR A 632 17.57 5.72 12.32
C TYR A 632 17.77 4.33 12.97
N THR A 633 18.60 4.28 14.01
CA THR A 633 18.96 3.05 14.72
C THR A 633 17.78 2.49 15.52
N GLN A 634 17.87 1.21 15.88
CA GLN A 634 16.88 0.57 16.76
C GLN A 634 16.82 1.27 18.13
N THR A 635 17.97 1.72 18.64
CA THR A 635 18.05 2.48 19.89
C THR A 635 17.29 3.79 19.79
N GLU A 636 17.45 4.52 18.69
CA GLU A 636 16.70 5.75 18.43
C GLU A 636 15.18 5.47 18.37
N ALA A 637 14.77 4.39 17.69
CA ALA A 637 13.38 3.92 17.57
C ALA A 637 12.74 3.44 18.90
N GLY A 638 13.55 3.26 19.95
CA GLY A 638 13.17 2.61 21.21
C GLY A 638 13.59 1.15 21.22
N ALA A 639 14.23 0.71 22.31
CA ALA A 639 14.80 -0.63 22.43
C ALA A 639 13.78 -1.73 22.11
N GLY A 640 14.12 -2.61 21.15
CA GLY A 640 13.26 -3.69 20.68
C GLY A 640 12.24 -3.31 19.60
N ASN A 641 12.16 -2.05 19.18
CA ASN A 641 11.26 -1.61 18.12
C ASN A 641 11.99 -1.59 16.77
N GLY A 642 11.56 -2.44 15.83
CA GLY A 642 12.08 -2.49 14.47
C GLY A 642 13.38 -3.26 14.30
N GLN A 643 14.06 -3.08 13.17
CA GLN A 643 15.26 -3.83 12.79
C GLN A 643 16.45 -3.45 13.67
N ALA A 644 17.28 -4.43 14.02
CA ALA A 644 18.54 -4.26 14.75
C ALA A 644 19.60 -3.51 13.91
N SER A 645 19.37 -2.23 13.66
CA SER A 645 20.22 -1.36 12.85
C SER A 645 21.09 -0.45 13.71
N GLY A 646 22.28 -0.14 13.20
CA GLY A 646 23.29 0.70 13.82
C GLY A 646 23.87 1.73 12.85
N ASN A 647 24.73 2.61 13.39
CA ASN A 647 25.58 3.56 12.65
C ASN A 647 24.87 4.44 11.60
N SER A 648 23.63 4.85 11.83
CA SER A 648 22.87 5.75 10.94
C SER A 648 23.61 7.04 10.58
N ALA A 649 24.30 7.62 11.58
CA ALA A 649 25.06 8.86 11.44
C ALA A 649 26.37 8.71 10.64
N GLY A 650 26.93 7.50 10.52
CA GLY A 650 28.23 7.26 9.88
C GLY A 650 28.23 7.34 8.35
N GLY A 651 27.07 7.60 7.73
CA GLY A 651 26.93 7.49 6.27
C GLY A 651 27.52 8.63 5.45
N MET A 652 27.84 9.79 6.06
CA MET A 652 28.32 10.97 5.34
C MET A 652 29.55 10.67 4.47
N ALA A 653 30.56 9.99 5.04
CA ALA A 653 31.81 9.71 4.34
C ALA A 653 31.56 8.84 3.11
N ILE A 654 30.76 7.78 3.23
CA ILE A 654 30.43 6.90 2.10
C ILE A 654 29.60 7.64 1.04
N ARG A 655 28.57 8.39 1.43
CA ARG A 655 27.71 9.12 0.46
C ARG A 655 28.51 10.16 -0.33
N SER A 656 29.34 10.95 0.34
CA SER A 656 30.16 11.98 -0.30
C SER A 656 31.15 11.39 -1.30
N VAL A 657 31.81 10.29 -0.97
CA VAL A 657 32.75 9.67 -1.90
C VAL A 657 32.07 8.95 -3.07
N LEU A 658 30.87 8.37 -2.87
CA LEU A 658 30.10 7.80 -3.97
C LEU A 658 29.63 8.87 -4.96
N LEU A 659 29.15 10.02 -4.46
CA LEU A 659 28.84 11.19 -5.28
C LEU A 659 30.07 11.65 -6.07
N ARG A 660 31.23 11.74 -5.41
CA ARG A 660 32.50 12.11 -6.04
C ARG A 660 32.94 11.11 -7.10
N TYR A 661 32.83 9.81 -6.81
CA TYR A 661 33.14 8.74 -7.75
C TYR A 661 32.29 8.88 -9.03
N CYS A 662 30.98 9.07 -8.88
CA CYS A 662 30.09 9.32 -10.01
C CYS A 662 30.52 10.55 -10.81
N ALA A 663 31.01 11.58 -10.13
CA ALA A 663 31.47 12.82 -10.71
C ALA A 663 32.81 12.70 -11.49
N VAL A 664 33.77 11.94 -10.98
CA VAL A 664 35.09 11.72 -11.63
C VAL A 664 34.93 10.77 -12.82
N HIS A 665 34.17 9.70 -12.64
CA HIS A 665 34.08 8.60 -13.59
C HIS A 665 32.92 8.75 -14.58
N SER A 666 32.17 9.86 -14.51
CA SER A 666 30.98 10.11 -15.33
C SER A 666 29.94 8.98 -15.26
N VAL A 667 29.78 8.40 -14.07
CA VAL A 667 28.81 7.33 -13.79
C VAL A 667 27.50 7.94 -13.30
N ALA A 668 26.39 7.41 -13.79
CA ALA A 668 25.07 7.87 -13.39
C ALA A 668 24.79 7.54 -11.92
N CYS A 669 24.19 8.47 -11.18
CA CYS A 669 23.69 8.17 -9.84
C CYS A 669 22.28 8.69 -9.53
N VAL A 670 21.68 8.12 -8.47
CA VAL A 670 20.41 8.57 -7.87
C VAL A 670 20.65 8.80 -6.38
N ASP A 671 20.53 10.05 -5.92
CA ASP A 671 20.70 10.38 -4.51
C ASP A 671 19.41 10.14 -3.71
N LEU A 672 19.35 9.03 -2.96
CA LEU A 672 18.14 8.70 -2.23
C LEU A 672 17.87 9.63 -1.04
N THR A 673 18.88 10.35 -0.54
CA THR A 673 18.67 11.35 0.53
C THR A 673 17.78 12.51 0.06
N MET A 674 17.81 12.81 -1.24
CA MET A 674 16.93 13.81 -1.87
C MET A 674 15.57 13.24 -2.28
N VAL A 675 15.40 11.91 -2.29
CA VAL A 675 14.18 11.24 -2.76
C VAL A 675 13.21 10.99 -1.60
N THR A 676 13.71 10.52 -0.46
CA THR A 676 12.86 10.13 0.68
C THR A 676 12.46 11.31 1.57
N GLY A 677 13.12 12.46 1.45
CA GLY A 677 12.91 13.56 2.38
C GLY A 677 13.37 13.21 3.81
N PRO A 678 12.89 13.94 4.84
CA PRO A 678 13.34 13.74 6.22
C PRO A 678 12.90 12.39 6.79
N ILE A 679 13.81 11.73 7.49
CA ILE A 679 13.61 10.45 8.18
C ILE A 679 14.00 10.66 9.65
N ASP A 680 13.00 10.77 10.53
CA ASP A 680 13.16 11.24 11.91
C ASP A 680 12.26 10.43 12.84
N VAL A 681 12.84 9.92 13.94
CA VAL A 681 12.12 9.07 14.88
C VAL A 681 10.88 9.71 15.49
N ARG A 682 10.78 11.04 15.50
CA ARG A 682 9.61 11.76 16.01
C ARG A 682 8.35 11.47 15.19
N PHE A 683 8.49 11.03 13.93
CA PHE A 683 7.37 10.55 13.13
C PHE A 683 6.72 9.27 13.68
N LEU A 684 7.36 8.58 14.63
CA LEU A 684 6.76 7.48 15.38
C LEU A 684 5.76 7.96 16.46
N THR A 685 5.71 9.26 16.78
CA THR A 685 4.81 9.79 17.82
C THR A 685 3.55 10.43 17.21
N GLN A 686 2.38 10.21 17.83
CA GLN A 686 1.08 10.69 17.34
C GLN A 686 0.96 12.22 17.18
N THR A 687 1.84 13.00 17.81
CA THR A 687 1.77 14.48 17.80
C THR A 687 2.17 15.09 16.46
N LEU A 688 2.89 14.37 15.59
CA LEU A 688 3.37 14.85 14.29
C LEU A 688 2.86 14.05 13.07
N GLY A 689 2.05 13.00 13.26
CA GLY A 689 1.56 12.17 12.16
C GLY A 689 0.32 11.34 12.51
N VAL A 690 -0.59 11.20 11.54
CA VAL A 690 -1.77 10.33 11.63
C VAL A 690 -1.26 8.88 11.75
N ASN A 691 -1.46 8.24 12.92
CA ASN A 691 -1.19 6.83 13.25
C ASN A 691 0.18 6.42 13.83
N GLY A 692 1.10 7.34 14.18
CA GLY A 692 2.32 6.97 14.95
C GLY A 692 3.29 6.03 14.22
N ALA A 693 3.51 6.23 12.92
CA ALA A 693 4.45 5.47 12.12
C ALA A 693 5.20 6.39 11.13
N ASP A 694 6.48 6.11 10.88
CA ASP A 694 7.26 6.84 9.89
C ASP A 694 6.79 6.43 8.47
N SER A 695 6.40 7.43 7.69
CA SER A 695 5.89 7.22 6.34
C SER A 695 6.95 6.80 5.33
N MET A 696 8.23 6.98 5.64
CA MET A 696 9.36 6.69 4.76
C MET A 696 10.04 5.36 5.05
N VAL A 697 10.22 5.00 6.33
CA VAL A 697 10.85 3.74 6.76
C VAL A 697 9.92 2.90 7.62
N ARG A 698 9.82 1.59 7.33
CA ARG A 698 8.86 0.68 7.99
C ARG A 698 9.38 0.07 9.29
N ASP A 699 10.66 -0.25 9.34
CA ASP A 699 11.34 -0.92 10.44
C ASP A 699 12.65 -0.19 10.70
N ASN A 700 12.54 1.13 10.81
CA ASN A 700 13.60 2.10 11.07
C ASN A 700 14.74 2.16 10.03
N ILE A 701 14.84 1.22 9.07
CA ILE A 701 15.86 1.22 8.00
C ILE A 701 15.33 0.87 6.60
N HIS A 702 14.35 -0.03 6.48
CA HIS A 702 13.84 -0.40 5.16
C HIS A 702 12.70 0.53 4.72
N PRO A 703 12.59 0.84 3.41
CA PRO A 703 11.55 1.73 2.90
C PRO A 703 10.11 1.22 3.13
N THR A 704 9.15 2.11 3.30
CA THR A 704 7.71 1.77 3.21
C THR A 704 7.28 1.54 1.77
N ALA A 705 6.05 1.04 1.58
CA ALA A 705 5.37 0.99 0.30
C ALA A 705 5.37 2.32 -0.47
N TYR A 706 5.16 3.42 0.25
CA TYR A 706 5.17 4.76 -0.32
C TYR A 706 6.59 5.16 -0.77
N SER A 707 7.60 4.98 0.08
CA SER A 707 9.00 5.23 -0.28
C SER A 707 9.47 4.40 -1.46
N TYR A 708 9.06 3.13 -1.55
CA TYR A 708 9.40 2.30 -2.71
C TYR A 708 8.86 2.88 -4.02
N ARG A 709 7.67 3.51 -4.01
CA ARG A 709 7.16 4.23 -5.19
C ARG A 709 8.01 5.45 -5.53
N LEU A 710 8.45 6.23 -4.53
CA LEU A 710 9.33 7.37 -4.73
C LEU A 710 10.69 6.95 -5.32
N ILE A 711 11.33 5.94 -4.72
CA ILE A 711 12.62 5.39 -5.16
C ILE A 711 12.50 4.82 -6.57
N GLY A 712 11.48 4.00 -6.84
CA GLY A 712 11.28 3.39 -8.15
C GLY A 712 11.07 4.44 -9.23
N THR A 713 10.28 5.48 -8.94
CA THR A 713 10.07 6.61 -9.84
C THR A 713 11.37 7.39 -10.08
N ALA A 714 12.17 7.66 -9.04
CA ALA A 714 13.45 8.36 -9.18
C ALA A 714 14.45 7.59 -10.06
N ILE A 715 14.53 6.27 -9.90
CA ILE A 715 15.39 5.42 -10.73
C ILE A 715 14.86 5.35 -12.17
N ALA A 716 13.54 5.26 -12.37
CA ALA A 716 12.93 5.33 -13.69
C ALA A 716 13.25 6.66 -14.39
N ARG A 717 13.16 7.78 -13.66
CA ARG A 717 13.56 9.11 -14.15
C ARG A 717 15.04 9.16 -14.55
N ARG A 718 15.92 8.50 -13.80
CA ARG A 718 17.36 8.42 -14.11
C ARG A 718 17.67 7.58 -15.34
N ILE A 719 17.02 6.42 -15.47
CA ILE A 719 17.15 5.55 -16.64
C ILE A 719 16.66 6.30 -17.88
N LEU A 720 15.48 6.91 -17.79
CA LEU A 720 14.93 7.75 -18.85
C LEU A 720 15.88 8.90 -19.20
N GLY A 721 16.46 9.55 -18.18
CA GLY A 721 17.50 10.58 -18.30
C GLY A 721 18.82 10.09 -18.94
N SER A 722 19.13 8.79 -18.90
CA SER A 722 20.34 8.24 -19.52
C SER A 722 20.14 7.93 -21.01
N LEU A 723 18.89 7.81 -21.45
CA LEU A 723 18.54 7.59 -22.85
C LEU A 723 18.52 8.90 -23.65
N VAL A 724 18.67 10.07 -23.01
CA VAL A 724 18.54 11.41 -23.60
C VAL A 724 19.90 12.09 -23.81
N SER A 725 20.04 12.91 -24.85
CA SER A 725 21.23 13.74 -25.11
C SER A 725 21.16 15.08 -24.37
N ALA A 726 22.32 15.63 -23.99
CA ALA A 726 22.41 16.87 -23.21
C ALA A 726 21.92 18.12 -23.95
N ALA A 727 21.09 18.92 -23.28
CA ALA A 727 20.81 20.33 -23.56
C ALA A 727 20.55 21.03 -22.20
N ASP A 728 20.68 22.36 -22.10
CA ASP A 728 20.72 23.06 -20.81
C ASP A 728 19.37 23.28 -20.10
N ARG A 729 19.41 23.33 -18.76
CA ARG A 729 18.33 23.85 -17.88
C ARG A 729 18.09 25.33 -18.19
N SER A 730 17.04 25.63 -18.96
CA SER A 730 16.61 27.01 -19.17
C SER A 730 15.96 27.60 -17.92
N THR A 731 16.63 28.58 -17.31
CA THR A 731 16.00 29.54 -16.39
C THR A 731 15.46 30.74 -17.18
N VAL A 732 14.44 31.38 -16.63
CA VAL A 732 13.80 32.58 -17.20
C VAL A 732 14.83 33.72 -17.29
N PHE A 733 14.99 34.29 -18.48
CA PHE A 733 15.85 35.44 -18.74
C PHE A 733 15.35 36.68 -17.99
N GLN A 734 15.92 36.97 -16.83
CA GLN A 734 15.75 38.29 -16.22
C GLN A 734 16.89 39.21 -16.67
N GLN A 735 16.52 40.34 -17.27
CA GLN A 735 17.42 41.43 -17.64
C GLN A 735 17.85 42.18 -16.36
N LEU A 736 19.15 42.32 -16.11
CA LEU A 736 19.70 42.76 -14.83
C LEU A 736 20.61 43.97 -14.96
N ASN A 737 20.55 44.89 -14.00
CA ASN A 737 21.32 46.13 -14.05
C ASN A 737 22.67 45.99 -13.32
N PRO A 738 23.81 46.33 -13.96
CA PRO A 738 25.10 46.34 -13.28
C PRO A 738 25.23 47.52 -12.29
N VAL A 739 26.19 47.42 -11.38
CA VAL A 739 26.62 48.56 -10.56
C VAL A 739 27.49 49.48 -11.41
N MET A 740 27.02 50.70 -11.61
CA MET A 740 27.71 51.70 -12.44
C MET A 740 28.94 52.27 -11.72
N LEU A 741 30.03 52.46 -12.45
CA LEU A 741 31.30 53.01 -11.97
C LEU A 741 31.59 54.37 -12.60
N ASN A 742 32.58 55.09 -12.06
CA ASN A 742 33.12 56.33 -12.66
C ASN A 742 32.06 57.40 -13.02
N ALA A 743 31.02 57.50 -12.19
CA ALA A 743 29.87 58.39 -12.34
C ALA A 743 29.05 58.19 -13.63
N TRP A 744 29.20 57.04 -14.30
CA TRP A 744 28.29 56.65 -15.37
C TRP A 744 26.89 56.38 -14.79
N THR A 745 25.85 56.68 -15.56
CA THR A 745 24.46 56.53 -15.11
C THR A 745 23.57 55.97 -16.22
N ASP A 746 22.40 55.43 -15.84
CA ASP A 746 21.36 55.01 -16.79
C ASP A 746 20.72 56.24 -17.45
N ALA A 747 20.45 56.19 -18.76
CA ALA A 747 19.91 57.35 -19.49
C ALA A 747 18.42 57.65 -19.24
N THR A 748 17.58 56.65 -18.93
CA THR A 748 16.16 56.81 -18.55
C THR A 748 15.53 55.48 -18.08
N ALA A 749 14.40 55.52 -17.37
CA ALA A 749 13.75 54.37 -16.74
C ALA A 749 13.33 53.21 -17.68
N GLY A 750 13.32 53.41 -19.00
CA GLY A 750 13.01 52.39 -20.02
C GLY A 750 14.21 51.90 -20.86
N SER A 751 15.41 52.43 -20.63
CA SER A 751 16.63 52.08 -21.40
C SER A 751 17.81 51.85 -20.46
N ARG A 752 17.54 51.28 -19.28
CA ARG A 752 18.58 51.03 -18.27
C ARG A 752 19.62 50.05 -18.79
N ILE A 753 20.89 50.32 -18.48
CA ILE A 753 21.93 49.36 -18.79
C ILE A 753 21.63 48.07 -18.07
N SER A 754 21.76 46.99 -18.82
CA SER A 754 21.51 45.67 -18.31
C SER A 754 22.26 44.61 -19.08
N TYR A 755 22.35 43.43 -18.47
CA TYR A 755 22.81 42.23 -19.10
C TYR A 755 21.80 41.10 -18.87
N ALA A 756 21.71 40.18 -19.83
CA ALA A 756 20.94 38.96 -19.77
C ALA A 756 21.84 37.79 -20.20
N VAL A 757 21.60 36.60 -19.64
CA VAL A 757 22.47 35.44 -19.88
C VAL A 757 21.61 34.25 -20.19
N THR A 758 21.91 33.62 -21.31
CA THR A 758 21.28 32.39 -21.77
C THR A 758 21.84 31.17 -21.02
N PRO A 759 21.09 30.05 -20.99
CA PRO A 759 21.57 28.81 -20.42
C PRO A 759 22.86 28.30 -21.10
N ASP A 760 23.00 28.50 -22.42
CA ASP A 760 24.22 28.18 -23.18
C ASP A 760 25.39 29.15 -22.92
N GLY A 761 25.27 30.04 -21.92
CA GLY A 761 26.34 30.93 -21.48
C GLY A 761 26.52 32.18 -22.34
N LYS A 762 25.65 32.44 -23.32
CA LYS A 762 25.62 33.70 -24.08
C LYS A 762 25.12 34.84 -23.22
N VAL A 763 25.99 35.80 -22.98
CA VAL A 763 25.73 37.09 -22.34
C VAL A 763 25.31 38.08 -23.43
N THR A 764 24.23 38.84 -23.19
CA THR A 764 23.76 39.94 -24.01
C THR A 764 23.68 41.19 -23.15
N LEU A 765 24.28 42.29 -23.59
CA LEU A 765 24.12 43.60 -22.96
C LEU A 765 23.04 44.40 -23.68
N SER A 766 22.37 45.29 -22.96
CA SER A 766 21.31 46.14 -23.49
C SER A 766 21.20 47.43 -22.70
N GLY A 767 20.58 48.44 -23.29
CA GLY A 767 20.35 49.74 -22.65
C GLY A 767 21.39 50.79 -22.98
N VAL A 768 21.19 51.98 -22.41
CA VAL A 768 21.84 53.22 -22.79
C VAL A 768 22.51 53.86 -21.57
N ALA A 769 23.81 54.13 -21.69
CA ALA A 769 24.63 54.76 -20.66
C ALA A 769 24.80 56.26 -20.94
N THR A 770 24.55 57.09 -19.93
CA THR A 770 24.95 58.50 -19.93
C THR A 770 26.38 58.62 -19.37
N PRO A 771 27.31 59.29 -20.07
CA PRO A 771 28.69 59.36 -19.64
C PRO A 771 28.90 60.14 -18.35
N GLY A 772 29.69 59.55 -17.45
CA GLY A 772 30.37 60.23 -16.36
C GLY A 772 31.79 60.60 -16.77
N THR A 773 32.78 59.85 -16.28
CA THR A 773 34.18 60.02 -16.72
C THR A 773 34.44 59.21 -18.01
N ALA A 774 34.42 59.88 -19.16
CA ALA A 774 34.52 59.28 -20.50
C ALA A 774 35.93 59.25 -21.11
N THR A 775 36.97 59.30 -20.28
CA THR A 775 38.37 59.16 -20.72
C THR A 775 38.63 57.74 -21.23
N ASP A 776 39.41 57.61 -22.30
CA ASP A 776 39.74 56.30 -22.87
C ASP A 776 40.30 55.33 -21.83
N GLY A 777 39.74 54.12 -21.80
CA GLY A 777 40.15 53.06 -20.88
C GLY A 777 39.51 53.13 -19.49
N THR A 778 38.54 54.01 -19.25
CA THR A 778 37.75 53.99 -18.01
C THR A 778 36.62 52.96 -18.07
N ALA A 779 36.35 52.29 -16.95
CA ALA A 779 35.29 51.31 -16.84
C ALA A 779 33.92 51.96 -16.62
N ILE A 780 32.91 51.51 -17.35
CA ILE A 780 31.51 51.90 -17.18
C ILE A 780 30.89 51.08 -16.03
N PHE A 781 31.16 49.77 -16.04
CA PHE A 781 30.86 48.83 -14.95
C PHE A 781 31.75 47.59 -15.09
N THR A 782 31.75 46.74 -14.07
CA THR A 782 32.45 45.44 -14.08
C THR A 782 31.44 44.31 -14.03
N LEU A 783 31.56 43.37 -14.97
CA LEU A 783 30.73 42.17 -15.03
C LEU A 783 31.07 41.18 -13.89
N PRO A 784 30.06 40.51 -13.32
CA PRO A 784 30.26 39.39 -12.41
C PRO A 784 31.18 38.32 -13.01
N GLU A 785 31.96 37.64 -12.17
CA GLU A 785 33.01 36.72 -12.61
C GLU A 785 32.52 35.60 -13.54
N HIS A 786 31.38 34.98 -13.22
CA HIS A 786 30.78 33.91 -14.03
C HIS A 786 30.34 34.36 -15.44
N LEU A 787 30.32 35.68 -15.70
CA LEU A 787 29.95 36.30 -16.98
C LEU A 787 31.16 36.86 -17.74
N ARG A 788 32.38 36.73 -17.20
CA ARG A 788 33.57 37.28 -17.86
C ARG A 788 33.92 36.46 -19.10
N PRO A 789 34.35 37.12 -20.19
CA PRO A 789 34.84 36.42 -21.37
C PRO A 789 36.24 35.82 -21.10
N THR A 790 36.58 34.72 -21.78
CA THR A 790 37.91 34.09 -21.71
C THR A 790 39.02 34.91 -22.37
N ALA A 791 38.66 35.82 -23.27
CA ALA A 791 39.57 36.73 -23.95
C ALA A 791 38.98 38.14 -23.96
N THR A 792 39.83 39.15 -24.13
CA THR A 792 39.37 40.53 -24.28
C THR A 792 38.56 40.67 -25.57
N LEU A 793 37.30 41.11 -25.46
CA LEU A 793 36.39 41.30 -26.58
C LEU A 793 36.24 42.79 -26.89
N ARG A 794 36.02 43.12 -28.15
CA ARG A 794 35.89 44.49 -28.66
C ARG A 794 34.64 44.60 -29.50
N PHE A 795 33.79 45.56 -29.16
CA PHE A 795 32.51 45.83 -29.81
C PHE A 795 32.45 47.29 -30.22
N THR A 796 32.08 47.52 -31.47
CA THR A 796 31.70 48.86 -31.92
C THR A 796 30.26 49.09 -31.51
N VAL A 797 30.02 50.12 -30.71
CA VAL A 797 28.70 50.44 -30.19
C VAL A 797 28.27 51.84 -30.60
N MET A 798 26.96 52.08 -30.67
CA MET A 798 26.44 53.38 -31.08
C MET A 798 26.67 54.41 -29.98
N MET A 799 27.13 55.60 -30.37
CA MET A 799 27.14 56.78 -29.50
C MET A 799 26.45 57.96 -30.18
N ASN A 800 25.81 58.81 -29.38
CA ASN A 800 25.27 60.08 -29.83
C ASN A 800 26.21 61.22 -29.45
N GLN A 801 26.44 62.18 -30.34
CA GLN A 801 27.19 63.40 -30.05
C GLN A 801 26.25 64.62 -30.11
N PRO A 802 26.35 65.58 -29.17
CA PRO A 802 25.45 66.72 -29.13
C PRO A 802 25.67 67.73 -30.27
N SER A 803 26.79 67.65 -30.99
CA SER A 803 27.20 68.61 -32.02
C SER A 803 26.98 68.15 -33.47
N THR A 804 26.48 66.93 -33.72
CA THR A 804 26.23 66.41 -35.06
C THR A 804 24.87 65.68 -35.15
N PRO A 805 24.07 65.86 -36.22
CA PRO A 805 22.79 65.16 -36.40
C PRO A 805 22.90 63.65 -36.70
N GLN A 806 24.10 63.06 -36.61
CA GLN A 806 24.38 61.69 -37.05
C GLN A 806 24.82 60.82 -35.87
N TYR A 807 24.23 59.64 -35.78
CA TYR A 807 24.72 58.56 -34.92
C TYR A 807 26.15 58.18 -35.34
N THR A 808 27.07 58.21 -34.40
CA THR A 808 28.46 57.79 -34.58
C THR A 808 28.73 56.56 -33.70
N SER A 809 29.96 56.07 -33.65
CA SER A 809 30.32 54.86 -32.92
C SER A 809 31.51 55.07 -32.02
N CYS A 810 31.48 54.48 -30.83
CA CYS A 810 32.64 54.32 -29.97
C CYS A 810 32.99 52.83 -29.83
N LEU A 811 34.18 52.57 -29.28
CA LEU A 811 34.64 51.22 -29.00
C LEU A 811 34.37 50.89 -27.54
N VAL A 812 33.68 49.78 -27.29
CA VAL A 812 33.57 49.15 -25.98
C VAL A 812 34.44 47.91 -25.96
N GLN A 813 35.27 47.78 -24.93
CA GLN A 813 36.12 46.63 -24.70
C GLN A 813 35.69 45.93 -23.41
N ILE A 814 35.44 44.62 -23.48
CA ILE A 814 35.17 43.80 -22.31
C ILE A 814 36.43 43.00 -22.00
N GLY A 815 37.10 43.34 -20.89
CA GLY A 815 38.30 42.66 -20.43
C GLY A 815 38.02 41.27 -19.83
N THR A 816 39.07 40.44 -19.70
CA THR A 816 38.99 39.16 -18.97
C THR A 816 38.73 39.36 -17.48
N THR A 817 38.98 40.56 -16.95
CA THR A 817 38.60 41.02 -15.60
C THR A 817 37.11 41.36 -15.47
N GLY A 818 36.35 41.37 -16.57
CA GLY A 818 34.95 41.77 -16.62
C GLY A 818 34.71 43.26 -16.77
N ASP A 819 35.76 44.08 -16.77
CA ASP A 819 35.63 45.52 -16.92
C ASP A 819 35.16 45.87 -18.34
N LEU A 820 34.05 46.58 -18.41
CA LEU A 820 33.54 47.15 -19.65
C LEU A 820 34.13 48.55 -19.81
N LEU A 821 35.21 48.63 -20.58
CA LEU A 821 35.98 49.85 -20.84
C LEU A 821 35.45 50.54 -22.10
N VAL A 822 35.50 51.87 -22.13
CA VAL A 822 35.12 52.66 -23.30
C VAL A 822 36.30 53.41 -23.90
N TYR A 823 36.31 53.55 -25.22
CA TYR A 823 37.30 54.30 -25.99
C TYR A 823 36.61 55.15 -27.06
N GLY A 824 37.04 56.41 -27.19
CA GLY A 824 36.47 57.36 -28.16
C GLY A 824 35.11 57.92 -27.77
N ALA A 825 34.72 57.87 -26.48
CA ALA A 825 33.42 58.36 -25.99
C ALA A 825 33.48 59.75 -25.33
N THR A 826 34.60 60.47 -25.46
CA THR A 826 34.87 61.75 -24.77
C THR A 826 33.86 62.87 -25.05
N SER A 827 33.12 62.76 -26.15
CA SER A 827 32.10 63.73 -26.61
C SER A 827 30.70 63.13 -26.69
N ALA A 828 30.49 61.91 -26.17
CA ALA A 828 29.21 61.25 -26.22
C ALA A 828 28.20 61.91 -25.25
N SER A 829 26.95 62.07 -25.69
CA SER A 829 25.81 62.35 -24.81
C SER A 829 25.23 61.05 -24.22
N TYR A 830 25.31 59.96 -25.00
CA TYR A 830 25.03 58.61 -24.53
C TYR A 830 25.69 57.57 -25.42
N ILE A 831 25.83 56.35 -24.91
CA ILE A 831 26.22 55.16 -25.66
C ILE A 831 25.14 54.09 -25.49
N SER A 832 24.82 53.33 -26.53
CA SER A 832 23.93 52.15 -26.44
C SER A 832 24.77 50.88 -26.42
N LEU A 833 24.48 49.96 -25.50
CA LEU A 833 25.09 48.63 -25.46
C LEU A 833 24.22 47.58 -26.15
N ASP A 834 23.13 47.98 -26.79
CA ASP A 834 22.23 47.08 -27.52
C ASP A 834 22.99 46.38 -28.65
N GLY A 835 22.86 45.05 -28.71
CA GLY A 835 23.53 44.23 -29.72
C GLY A 835 24.91 43.71 -29.31
N VAL A 836 25.47 44.13 -28.16
CA VAL A 836 26.67 43.50 -27.61
C VAL A 836 26.30 42.14 -27.04
N SER A 837 26.86 41.07 -27.60
CA SER A 837 26.70 39.72 -27.05
C SER A 837 27.94 38.86 -27.23
N TYR A 838 28.17 37.94 -26.30
CA TYR A 838 29.32 37.05 -26.28
C TYR A 838 29.07 35.82 -25.39
N TYR A 839 29.89 34.78 -25.52
CA TYR A 839 29.82 33.63 -24.63
C TYR A 839 30.76 33.81 -23.43
N SER A 840 30.23 33.63 -22.22
CA SER A 840 31.02 33.67 -20.98
C SER A 840 31.95 32.45 -20.88
N GLY A 841 33.07 32.61 -20.18
CA GLY A 841 34.13 31.59 -20.10
C GLY A 841 34.03 30.57 -18.96
N GLY A 842 33.00 30.70 -18.12
CA GLY A 842 32.83 29.85 -16.92
C GLY A 842 32.04 28.57 -17.14
#